data_AF-A0A1B7VX70-F1
#
_entry.id   AF-A0A1B7VX70-F1
#
_cell.length_a   1.000
_cell.length_b   1.000
_cell.length_c   1.000
_cell.angle_alpha   90.00
_cell.angle_beta   90.00
_cell.angle_gamma   90.00
#
_symmetry.space_group_name_H-M   'P 1'
#
loop_
_entity.id
_entity.type
_entity.pdbx_description
1 polymer ?
#
loop_
_entity_poly.entity_id
_entity_poly.type
_entity_poly.pdbx_seq_one_letter_code
_entity_poly.pdbx_strand_id
1 'polypeptide(L)'
;MLDSSPGYILIRIVRAAFREIQKLSHQYSETVAEILKQMSQGNLGDCRKLEGYTDLRRTKQGDVRVIWERINSQEILVIKAGLRKDVYQGVIEDRDRNPTYTLANLMGIEESQVEDIPTFNFNVNKTYSWYQFIYGAYLYSPHLTQEQIKLFYQLSETLTSYSYSRYSELTNINSFLLQSAPGTGKTVCAAVIASEFYKNHNCNVVLILPEALCSEVKEYTEIKEILQDQQSNFFVGSFAEWLCQSAPELYQLVATSSEELQALQAEAQRVHAISKNELLPYRDLILFRAFVLARDEIYQSRHPNYHENISRLEFLRKNINSSRWEERLGHKKSWLQGVKEITEFAYPVEDRNTTIFILDEVQDYLRYEITAIIGMLERWQNHYQHNSILWLLGDRNQNILPTDFDWGQLELTRTNSLRYNYRNTEYIIGFANIFHSFAQAANSGGRHLPQPSNPEDAFEKGELVKILEFSSEEQALQILTKLSKKIINTSSSNQRSLLREISSRVKVICKDIPEKYKNLPGIDYLNVQQAKGREFDGCVAFCVLGGEGNPSFEEATSWYTIFTRPRYRLLVIATTEEINRIGRDKFNKCEPIQISNIDEPLKWITEFANGEQILRNLEGVCHIIYQSLSSEPIKIYWDTYAALRLTKINHTQLAEIENTSIKHLANQQHKNILQELDLLQPDQICSDSDRIPLRCLLLRALGSYWDAVEEASLLQKIDPQECKRIISEIANELERKQLIYEAARVRMKIGISIPENYPFRKEIIKQDGSLVSLLCHAAINKIKEYR
;
A
#
# COMPACT_ATOMS: atom_id res chain seq x y z
N MET A 1 28.07 26.85 -16.39
CA MET A 1 27.20 27.46 -17.41
C MET A 1 25.81 26.90 -17.18
N LEU A 2 24.89 27.78 -16.80
CA LEU A 2 23.51 27.45 -16.41
C LEU A 2 22.67 27.28 -17.68
N ASP A 3 22.27 26.05 -17.99
CA ASP A 3 21.25 25.80 -18.99
C ASP A 3 19.89 26.23 -18.42
N SER A 4 19.37 27.32 -18.95
CA SER A 4 18.02 27.83 -18.71
C SER A 4 16.99 26.89 -19.33
N SER A 5 16.70 25.79 -18.63
CA SER A 5 15.46 25.05 -18.82
C SER A 5 14.31 25.91 -18.26
N PRO A 6 13.13 25.98 -18.90
CA PRO A 6 11.98 26.64 -18.29
C PRO A 6 11.71 25.98 -16.94
N GLY A 7 11.80 26.75 -15.86
CA GLY A 7 11.68 26.24 -14.49
C GLY A 7 10.31 25.61 -14.30
N TYR A 8 10.25 24.28 -14.29
CA TYR A 8 9.05 23.53 -13.97
C TYR A 8 8.60 23.86 -12.55
N ILE A 9 7.30 24.09 -12.37
CA ILE A 9 6.69 24.31 -11.07
C ILE A 9 6.31 22.95 -10.48
N LEU A 10 6.81 22.65 -9.29
CA LEU A 10 6.42 21.47 -8.51
C LEU A 10 4.98 21.65 -8.01
N ILE A 11 4.13 20.65 -8.25
CA ILE A 11 2.78 20.62 -7.74
C ILE A 11 2.73 19.71 -6.51
N ARG A 12 2.34 20.27 -5.36
CA ARG A 12 2.01 19.51 -4.16
C ARG A 12 0.50 19.46 -3.99
N ILE A 13 -0.02 18.32 -3.58
CA ILE A 13 -1.46 18.11 -3.43
C ILE A 13 -1.73 17.64 -2.00
N VAL A 14 -2.65 18.31 -1.30
CA VAL A 14 -3.10 17.85 0.02
C VAL A 14 -3.93 16.59 -0.12
N ARG A 15 -3.85 15.70 0.87
CA ARG A 15 -4.60 14.43 0.85
C ARG A 15 -6.09 14.59 0.58
N ALA A 16 -6.72 15.56 1.24
CA ALA A 16 -8.16 15.81 1.10
C ALA A 16 -8.58 16.12 -0.34
N ALA A 17 -7.70 16.70 -1.16
CA ALA A 17 -8.00 16.97 -2.57
C ALA A 17 -8.07 15.68 -3.39
N PHE A 18 -7.19 14.68 -3.15
CA PHE A 18 -7.26 13.39 -3.84
C PHE A 18 -8.60 12.70 -3.64
N ARG A 19 -9.12 12.72 -2.42
CA ARG A 19 -10.43 12.14 -2.10
C ARG A 19 -11.56 12.74 -2.91
N GLU A 20 -11.57 14.07 -3.09
CA GLU A 20 -12.59 14.72 -3.91
C GLU A 20 -12.40 14.43 -5.40
N ILE A 21 -11.15 14.36 -5.88
CA ILE A 21 -10.83 13.97 -7.26
C ILE A 21 -11.31 12.54 -7.57
N GLN A 22 -11.13 11.58 -6.65
CA GLN A 22 -11.54 10.19 -6.83
C GLN A 22 -13.06 10.02 -6.98
N LYS A 23 -13.87 10.97 -6.50
CA LYS A 23 -15.34 10.93 -6.68
C LYS A 23 -15.78 11.34 -8.09
N LEU A 24 -14.95 12.10 -8.79
CA LEU A 24 -15.25 12.64 -10.11
C LEU A 24 -15.48 11.54 -11.15
N SER A 25 -16.32 11.83 -12.14
CA SER A 25 -16.40 11.00 -13.34
C SER A 25 -15.06 11.05 -14.11
N HIS A 26 -14.88 10.12 -15.04
CA HIS A 26 -13.60 10.01 -15.74
C HIS A 26 -13.20 11.33 -16.42
N GLN A 27 -14.13 11.96 -17.11
CA GLN A 27 -13.92 13.21 -17.83
C GLN A 27 -13.49 14.36 -16.90
N TYR A 28 -14.15 14.53 -15.76
CA TYR A 28 -13.81 15.63 -14.85
C TYR A 28 -12.48 15.41 -14.13
N SER A 29 -12.14 14.15 -13.84
CA SER A 29 -10.82 13.81 -13.29
C SER A 29 -9.69 14.14 -14.28
N GLU A 30 -9.87 13.85 -15.57
CA GLU A 30 -8.91 14.22 -16.63
C GLU A 30 -8.75 15.73 -16.78
N THR A 31 -9.84 16.50 -16.66
CA THR A 31 -9.76 17.97 -16.65
C THR A 31 -8.94 18.49 -15.46
N VAL A 32 -9.01 17.86 -14.29
CA VAL A 32 -8.12 18.22 -13.16
C VAL A 32 -6.67 17.95 -13.54
N ALA A 33 -6.36 16.78 -14.11
CA ALA A 33 -5.01 16.43 -14.56
C ALA A 33 -4.44 17.46 -15.54
N GLU A 34 -5.27 17.91 -16.50
CA GLU A 34 -4.89 18.91 -17.49
C GLU A 34 -4.57 20.27 -16.85
N ILE A 35 -5.43 20.74 -15.92
CA ILE A 35 -5.18 21.97 -15.16
C ILE A 35 -3.83 21.87 -14.43
N LEU A 36 -3.58 20.78 -13.71
CA LEU A 36 -2.33 20.60 -12.95
C LEU A 36 -1.11 20.52 -13.87
N LYS A 37 -1.25 19.88 -15.04
CA LYS A 37 -0.20 19.84 -16.07
C LYS A 37 0.12 21.24 -16.60
N GLN A 38 -0.88 22.04 -16.94
CA GLN A 38 -0.69 23.42 -17.39
C GLN A 38 -0.03 24.26 -16.29
N MET A 39 -0.48 24.11 -15.03
CA MET A 39 0.10 24.80 -13.88
C MET A 39 1.58 24.44 -13.67
N SER A 40 1.96 23.17 -13.83
CA SER A 40 3.37 22.75 -13.72
C SER A 40 4.28 23.40 -14.78
N GLN A 41 3.70 23.84 -15.89
CA GLN A 41 4.38 24.54 -17.00
C GLN A 41 4.33 26.07 -16.85
N GLY A 42 3.80 26.59 -15.75
CA GLY A 42 3.65 28.02 -15.51
C GLY A 42 2.40 28.66 -16.15
N ASN A 43 1.56 27.88 -16.84
CA ASN A 43 0.29 28.36 -17.37
C ASN A 43 -0.85 28.15 -16.35
N LEU A 44 -1.30 29.23 -15.73
CA LEU A 44 -2.32 29.18 -14.66
C LEU A 44 -3.77 29.18 -15.17
N GLY A 45 -4.00 29.31 -16.49
CA GLY A 45 -5.34 29.32 -17.10
C GLY A 45 -6.25 30.47 -16.61
N ASP A 46 -7.57 30.22 -16.56
CA ASP A 46 -8.56 31.13 -15.93
C ASP A 46 -8.37 31.11 -14.41
N CYS A 47 -7.45 31.96 -13.93
CA CYS A 47 -7.08 32.10 -12.52
C CYS A 47 -7.64 33.40 -11.91
N ARG A 48 -8.21 33.30 -10.69
CA ARG A 48 -8.65 34.46 -9.89
C ARG A 48 -8.31 34.24 -8.41
N LYS A 49 -8.00 35.33 -7.70
CA LYS A 49 -7.90 35.33 -6.24
C LYS A 49 -9.26 35.04 -5.59
N LEU A 50 -9.30 34.24 -4.53
CA LEU A 50 -10.52 34.06 -3.73
C LEU A 50 -10.77 35.29 -2.86
N GLU A 51 -12.01 35.75 -2.83
CA GLU A 51 -12.39 36.96 -2.11
C GLU A 51 -12.43 36.70 -0.60
N GLY A 52 -11.86 37.61 0.18
CA GLY A 52 -11.73 37.45 1.63
C GLY A 52 -10.56 36.58 2.10
N TYR A 53 -9.76 36.00 1.18
CA TYR A 53 -8.58 35.20 1.52
C TYR A 53 -7.27 35.91 1.17
N THR A 54 -6.21 35.65 1.95
CA THR A 54 -4.90 36.30 1.75
C THR A 54 -4.21 35.84 0.47
N ASP A 55 -3.96 34.53 0.33
CA ASP A 55 -3.09 33.97 -0.72
C ASP A 55 -3.76 32.93 -1.62
N LEU A 56 -5.00 32.55 -1.31
CA LEU A 56 -5.72 31.51 -2.04
C LEU A 56 -6.21 31.99 -3.41
N ARG A 57 -6.00 31.13 -4.40
CA ARG A 57 -6.39 31.34 -5.79
C ARG A 57 -7.22 30.16 -6.28
N ARG A 58 -7.99 30.41 -7.34
CA ARG A 58 -8.80 29.42 -8.03
C ARG A 58 -8.49 29.44 -9.51
N THR A 59 -8.19 28.27 -10.07
CA THR A 59 -8.16 28.00 -11.51
C THR A 59 -9.44 27.26 -11.95
N LYS A 60 -9.92 27.55 -13.17
CA LYS A 60 -11.18 27.04 -13.72
C LYS A 60 -10.98 26.47 -15.13
N GLN A 61 -11.65 25.36 -15.40
CA GLN A 61 -11.92 24.85 -16.74
C GLN A 61 -13.30 24.19 -16.76
N GLY A 62 -14.23 24.71 -17.57
CA GLY A 62 -15.64 24.27 -17.56
C GLY A 62 -16.28 24.36 -16.16
N ASP A 63 -16.77 23.23 -15.64
CA ASP A 63 -17.33 23.08 -14.29
C ASP A 63 -16.31 22.71 -13.22
N VAL A 64 -15.09 22.35 -13.63
CA VAL A 64 -14.00 21.95 -12.73
C VAL A 64 -13.29 23.16 -12.15
N ARG A 65 -13.01 23.12 -10.86
CA ARG A 65 -12.34 24.16 -10.08
C ARG A 65 -11.18 23.53 -9.32
N VAL A 66 -10.05 24.25 -9.27
CA VAL A 66 -8.88 23.90 -8.46
C VAL A 66 -8.54 25.10 -7.59
N ILE A 67 -8.59 24.95 -6.27
CA ILE A 67 -8.15 25.95 -5.29
C ILE A 67 -6.73 25.61 -4.86
N TRP A 68 -5.87 26.61 -4.89
CA TRP A 68 -4.44 26.45 -4.65
C TRP A 68 -3.80 27.71 -4.06
N GLU A 69 -2.61 27.53 -3.49
CA GLU A 69 -1.75 28.58 -2.95
C GLU A 69 -0.35 28.48 -3.56
N ARG A 70 0.30 29.62 -3.77
CA ARG A 70 1.69 29.63 -4.22
C ARG A 70 2.61 29.69 -3.00
N ILE A 71 3.32 28.60 -2.73
CA ILE A 71 4.27 28.54 -1.61
C ILE A 71 5.52 29.36 -1.94
N ASN A 72 6.05 29.22 -3.15
CA ASN A 72 7.21 29.98 -3.63
C ASN A 72 7.22 30.08 -5.17
N SER A 73 8.30 30.62 -5.75
CA SER A 73 8.42 30.78 -7.22
C SER A 73 8.36 29.46 -7.98
N GLN A 74 8.72 28.34 -7.35
CA GLN A 74 8.85 27.01 -7.96
C GLN A 74 7.81 26.00 -7.47
N GLU A 75 6.89 26.38 -6.58
CA GLU A 75 5.98 25.43 -5.93
C GLU A 75 4.55 25.96 -5.77
N ILE A 76 3.58 25.09 -6.05
CA ILE A 76 2.15 25.33 -5.83
C ILE A 76 1.57 24.21 -4.96
N LEU A 77 0.80 24.60 -3.95
CA LEU A 77 0.02 23.70 -3.10
C LEU A 77 -1.45 23.69 -3.55
N VAL A 78 -1.95 22.52 -3.95
CA VAL A 78 -3.35 22.28 -4.32
C VAL A 78 -4.13 21.81 -3.10
N ILE A 79 -5.19 22.54 -2.77
CA ILE A 79 -5.95 22.40 -1.52
C ILE A 79 -7.30 21.72 -1.75
N LYS A 80 -8.00 22.11 -2.83
CA LYS A 80 -9.26 21.47 -3.26
C LYS A 80 -9.30 21.35 -4.77
N ALA A 81 -9.84 20.26 -5.29
CA ALA A 81 -10.08 20.07 -6.72
C ALA A 81 -11.35 19.25 -6.95
N GLY A 82 -12.19 19.66 -7.89
CA GLY A 82 -13.46 19.00 -8.14
C GLY A 82 -14.47 19.88 -8.89
N LEU A 83 -15.74 19.49 -8.83
CA LEU A 83 -16.82 20.28 -9.40
C LEU A 83 -17.09 21.54 -8.58
N ARG A 84 -17.57 22.59 -9.25
CA ARG A 84 -17.87 23.89 -8.62
C ARG A 84 -18.62 23.77 -7.29
N LYS A 85 -19.71 23.01 -7.25
CA LYS A 85 -20.57 22.90 -6.06
C LYS A 85 -19.79 22.36 -4.85
N ASP A 86 -18.95 21.38 -5.08
CA ASP A 86 -18.24 20.64 -4.02
C ASP A 86 -16.99 21.40 -3.58
N VAL A 87 -16.25 22.00 -4.52
CA VAL A 87 -15.03 22.77 -4.23
C VAL A 87 -15.30 24.00 -3.36
N TYR A 88 -16.44 24.67 -3.59
CA TYR A 88 -16.84 25.84 -2.81
C TYR A 88 -17.54 25.48 -1.49
N GLN A 89 -17.78 24.20 -1.20
CA GLN A 89 -18.33 23.81 0.10
C GLN A 89 -17.36 24.19 1.22
N GLY A 90 -17.82 25.02 2.16
CA GLY A 90 -17.00 25.56 3.25
C GLY A 90 -16.05 26.70 2.86
N VAL A 91 -16.08 27.18 1.61
CA VAL A 91 -15.37 28.41 1.21
C VAL A 91 -16.29 29.60 1.51
N ILE A 92 -15.81 30.57 2.28
CA ILE A 92 -16.57 31.77 2.64
C ILE A 92 -15.99 32.95 1.85
N GLU A 93 -16.69 33.40 0.80
CA GLU A 93 -16.28 34.58 0.03
C GLU A 93 -16.85 35.85 0.69
N ASP A 94 -15.99 36.65 1.32
CA ASP A 94 -16.34 37.92 1.97
C ASP A 94 -15.30 39.00 1.60
N ARG A 95 -15.67 39.87 0.65
CA ARG A 95 -14.76 40.87 0.05
C ARG A 95 -14.22 41.89 1.05
N ASP A 96 -15.05 42.28 2.01
CA ASP A 96 -14.77 43.39 2.92
C ASP A 96 -14.22 42.91 4.27
N ARG A 97 -13.94 41.61 4.38
CA ARG A 97 -13.46 41.00 5.62
C ARG A 97 -12.07 41.52 6.00
N ASN A 98 -11.95 41.98 7.25
CA ASN A 98 -10.68 42.31 7.88
C ASN A 98 -10.67 41.80 9.34
N PRO A 99 -9.79 40.87 9.73
CA PRO A 99 -8.72 40.25 8.94
C PRO A 99 -9.23 39.23 7.91
N THR A 100 -8.48 39.06 6.81
CA THR A 100 -8.75 38.05 5.78
C THR A 100 -8.61 36.62 6.34
N TYR A 101 -9.32 35.69 5.73
CA TYR A 101 -9.18 34.27 6.00
C TYR A 101 -7.84 33.72 5.47
N THR A 102 -7.27 32.77 6.21
CA THR A 102 -6.05 32.03 5.87
C THR A 102 -6.35 30.63 5.35
N LEU A 103 -5.31 29.89 4.95
CA LEU A 103 -5.39 28.45 4.66
C LEU A 103 -5.90 27.66 5.87
N ALA A 104 -5.41 27.97 7.06
CA ALA A 104 -5.84 27.32 8.31
C ALA A 104 -7.36 27.47 8.51
N ASN A 105 -7.91 28.66 8.23
CA ASN A 105 -9.35 28.89 8.32
C ASN A 105 -10.16 28.06 7.31
N LEU A 106 -9.66 27.89 6.07
CA LEU A 106 -10.33 27.06 5.07
C LEU A 106 -10.32 25.58 5.44
N MET A 107 -9.23 25.10 6.03
CA MET A 107 -9.06 23.71 6.44
C MET A 107 -9.67 23.40 7.81
N GLY A 108 -9.97 24.42 8.62
CA GLY A 108 -10.50 24.26 9.97
C GLY A 108 -9.46 23.75 10.96
N ILE A 109 -8.19 24.13 10.78
CA ILE A 109 -7.04 23.75 11.61
C ILE A 109 -6.42 24.98 12.28
N GLU A 110 -5.51 24.77 13.23
CA GLU A 110 -4.73 25.87 13.81
C GLU A 110 -3.65 26.37 12.84
N GLU A 111 -3.29 27.66 12.90
CA GLU A 111 -2.21 28.24 12.08
C GLU A 111 -0.87 27.52 12.28
N SER A 112 -0.60 27.06 13.49
CA SER A 112 0.60 26.29 13.85
C SER A 112 0.71 24.96 13.10
N GLN A 113 -0.39 24.42 12.58
CA GLN A 113 -0.45 23.12 11.91
C GLN A 113 -0.27 23.21 10.40
N VAL A 114 -0.27 24.42 9.82
CA VAL A 114 -0.23 24.60 8.35
C VAL A 114 1.03 23.99 7.72
N GLU A 115 2.19 24.12 8.38
CA GLU A 115 3.45 23.56 7.89
C GLU A 115 3.53 22.02 8.02
N ASP A 116 2.60 21.42 8.76
CA ASP A 116 2.52 19.98 9.00
C ASP A 116 1.39 19.31 8.21
N ILE A 117 0.75 20.02 7.27
CA ILE A 117 -0.27 19.42 6.39
C ILE A 117 0.37 18.32 5.53
N PRO A 118 -0.19 17.08 5.52
CA PRO A 118 0.34 16.01 4.69
C PRO A 118 0.10 16.31 3.21
N THR A 119 1.18 16.31 2.43
CA THR A 119 1.17 16.62 0.99
C THR A 119 1.93 15.59 0.17
N PHE A 120 1.54 15.46 -1.09
CA PHE A 120 2.15 14.53 -2.03
C PHE A 120 2.59 15.27 -3.30
N ASN A 121 3.78 14.94 -3.78
CA ASN A 121 4.37 15.55 -4.96
C ASN A 121 3.78 14.92 -6.22
N PHE A 122 3.22 15.76 -7.08
CA PHE A 122 2.79 15.35 -8.42
C PHE A 122 3.82 15.80 -9.45
N ASN A 123 4.56 14.83 -10.01
CA ASN A 123 5.49 15.07 -11.10
C ASN A 123 4.89 14.59 -12.42
N VAL A 124 4.45 15.55 -13.22
CA VAL A 124 3.82 15.30 -14.53
C VAL A 124 4.73 14.52 -15.47
N ASN A 125 6.05 14.74 -15.42
CA ASN A 125 7.00 14.10 -16.33
C ASN A 125 7.32 12.65 -15.95
N LYS A 126 7.13 12.28 -14.67
CA LYS A 126 7.32 10.91 -14.16
C LYS A 126 6.01 10.11 -14.07
N THR A 127 4.86 10.76 -14.27
CA THR A 127 3.55 10.13 -14.14
C THR A 127 3.06 9.61 -15.50
N TYR A 128 3.11 8.30 -15.68
CA TYR A 128 2.64 7.65 -16.92
C TYR A 128 1.12 7.63 -17.06
N SER A 129 0.39 7.59 -15.92
CA SER A 129 -1.07 7.52 -15.88
C SER A 129 -1.61 8.33 -14.71
N TRP A 130 -2.49 9.28 -14.99
CA TRP A 130 -3.16 10.08 -13.96
C TRP A 130 -4.01 9.22 -13.03
N TYR A 131 -4.73 8.24 -13.57
CA TYR A 131 -5.54 7.32 -12.79
C TYR A 131 -4.71 6.46 -11.85
N GLN A 132 -3.58 5.93 -12.35
CA GLN A 132 -2.63 5.22 -11.51
C GLN A 132 -2.14 6.08 -10.35
N PHE A 133 -1.87 7.37 -10.60
CA PHE A 133 -1.45 8.31 -9.58
C PHE A 133 -2.52 8.53 -8.51
N ILE A 134 -3.74 8.91 -8.91
CA ILE A 134 -4.82 9.24 -7.94
C ILE A 134 -5.35 8.04 -7.16
N TYR A 135 -5.30 6.82 -7.71
CA TYR A 135 -5.81 5.61 -7.05
C TYR A 135 -4.76 4.80 -6.27
N GLY A 136 -3.58 5.37 -6.02
CA GLY A 136 -2.64 4.80 -5.06
C GLY A 136 -1.19 5.24 -5.23
N ALA A 137 -0.73 5.54 -6.44
CA ALA A 137 0.69 5.84 -6.62
C ALA A 137 1.13 7.19 -6.01
N TYR A 138 0.19 8.10 -5.70
CA TYR A 138 0.51 9.35 -4.98
C TYR A 138 1.15 9.09 -3.61
N LEU A 139 0.80 7.97 -2.95
CA LEU A 139 1.34 7.59 -1.64
C LEU A 139 2.85 7.35 -1.66
N TYR A 140 3.40 7.09 -2.85
CA TYR A 140 4.82 6.84 -3.08
C TYR A 140 5.62 8.11 -3.36
N SER A 141 5.01 9.28 -3.22
CA SER A 141 5.67 10.59 -3.34
C SER A 141 5.33 11.53 -2.17
N PRO A 142 5.41 11.08 -0.90
CA PRO A 142 5.05 11.91 0.24
C PRO A 142 6.09 13.01 0.45
N HIS A 143 5.64 14.18 0.92
CA HIS A 143 6.52 15.22 1.44
C HIS A 143 6.55 15.16 2.97
N LEU A 144 7.74 15.20 3.56
CA LEU A 144 7.89 15.22 5.02
C LEU A 144 7.36 16.52 5.61
N THR A 145 6.67 16.42 6.73
CA THR A 145 6.17 17.55 7.51
C THR A 145 7.30 18.19 8.32
N GLN A 146 7.11 19.42 8.83
CA GLN A 146 8.13 20.06 9.66
C GLN A 146 8.42 19.28 10.95
N GLU A 147 7.39 18.65 11.54
CA GLU A 147 7.56 17.75 12.68
C GLU A 147 8.49 16.56 12.34
N GLN A 148 8.30 15.94 11.18
CA GLN A 148 9.14 14.83 10.71
C GLN A 148 10.55 15.29 10.33
N ILE A 149 10.70 16.47 9.73
CA ILE A 149 11.99 17.08 9.40
C ILE A 149 12.81 17.36 10.67
N LYS A 150 12.18 17.76 11.78
CA LYS A 150 12.89 17.94 13.06
C LYS A 150 13.53 16.63 13.56
N LEU A 151 12.87 15.49 13.38
CA LEU A 151 13.45 14.18 13.74
C LEU A 151 14.70 13.88 12.90
N PHE A 152 14.67 14.20 11.61
CA PHE A 152 15.83 14.05 10.73
C PHE A 152 17.04 14.83 11.26
N TYR A 153 16.86 16.10 11.65
CA TYR A 153 17.95 16.91 12.19
C TYR A 153 18.50 16.31 13.50
N GLN A 154 17.65 15.83 14.41
CA GLN A 154 18.10 15.17 15.64
C GLN A 154 18.93 13.90 15.40
N LEU A 155 18.53 13.09 14.41
CA LEU A 155 19.29 11.89 14.00
C LEU A 155 20.63 12.29 13.36
N SER A 156 20.62 13.30 12.50
CA SER A 156 21.81 13.80 11.79
C SER A 156 22.84 14.45 12.72
N GLU A 157 22.40 15.19 13.74
CA GLU A 157 23.29 15.72 14.78
C GLU A 157 24.08 14.60 15.48
N THR A 158 23.50 13.40 15.58
CA THR A 158 24.14 12.27 16.26
C THR A 158 25.21 11.61 15.40
N LEU A 159 25.11 11.73 14.07
CA LEU A 159 26.19 11.34 13.15
C LEU A 159 27.39 12.30 13.23
N THR A 160 27.13 13.59 13.47
CA THR A 160 28.16 14.63 13.48
C THR A 160 28.79 14.85 14.85
N SER A 161 28.07 14.52 15.93
CA SER A 161 28.63 14.49 17.29
C SER A 161 29.55 13.29 17.47
N TYR A 162 30.80 13.41 17.02
CA TYR A 162 31.91 12.60 17.53
C TYR A 162 32.10 12.93 19.02
N SER A 163 31.32 12.31 19.90
CA SER A 163 31.46 12.54 21.34
C SER A 163 31.35 11.25 22.12
N TYR A 164 32.47 10.52 22.19
CA TYR A 164 33.23 10.29 23.42
C TYR A 164 32.47 10.31 24.77
N SER A 165 31.31 9.67 24.90
CA SER A 165 30.71 9.39 26.21
C SER A 165 30.92 7.94 26.59
N ARG A 166 32.14 7.62 27.04
CA ARG A 166 32.49 6.41 27.81
C ARG A 166 31.77 6.33 29.18
N TYR A 167 30.66 7.05 29.39
CA TYR A 167 30.10 7.32 30.71
C TYR A 167 28.56 7.27 30.79
N SER A 168 27.89 6.51 29.92
CA SER A 168 26.55 6.00 30.26
C SER A 168 26.63 4.48 30.39
N GLU A 169 26.16 3.93 31.51
CA GLU A 169 26.03 2.49 31.76
C GLU A 169 24.96 1.80 30.88
N LEU A 170 24.40 2.52 29.90
CA LEU A 170 23.37 2.09 28.95
C LEU A 170 24.01 1.86 27.59
N THR A 171 23.54 0.85 26.84
CA THR A 171 24.08 0.35 25.54
C THR A 171 25.04 1.29 24.78
N ASN A 172 26.20 0.76 24.37
CA ASN A 172 27.27 1.55 23.73
C ASN A 172 26.95 2.05 22.29
N ILE A 173 25.76 1.72 21.78
CA ILE A 173 25.29 2.09 20.43
C ILE A 173 24.31 3.25 20.48
N ASN A 174 24.38 4.14 19.47
CA ASN A 174 23.41 5.21 19.32
C ASN A 174 22.05 4.62 18.96
N SER A 175 21.09 4.65 19.89
CA SER A 175 19.80 3.98 19.75
C SER A 175 18.62 4.93 19.93
N PHE A 176 17.71 4.94 18.96
CA PHE A 176 16.56 5.82 18.88
C PHE A 176 15.27 5.01 18.87
N LEU A 177 14.31 5.40 19.68
CA LEU A 177 12.96 4.88 19.65
C LEU A 177 12.00 5.95 19.12
N LEU A 178 11.24 5.61 18.08
CA LEU A 178 10.05 6.35 17.67
C LEU A 178 8.79 5.59 18.09
N GLN A 179 8.33 5.83 19.32
CA GLN A 179 7.04 5.32 19.82
C GLN A 179 5.98 6.37 19.49
N SER A 180 5.21 6.14 18.43
CA SER A 180 4.17 7.08 17.99
C SER A 180 2.89 6.35 17.65
N ALA A 181 1.76 7.00 17.94
CA ALA A 181 0.44 6.45 17.69
C ALA A 181 0.18 6.17 16.18
N PRO A 182 -0.89 5.44 15.85
CA PRO A 182 -1.17 5.04 14.47
C PRO A 182 -1.55 6.26 13.62
N GLY A 183 -1.08 6.33 12.36
CA GLY A 183 -1.43 7.45 11.48
C GLY A 183 -0.51 8.68 11.56
N THR A 184 0.57 8.59 12.34
CA THR A 184 1.62 9.64 12.45
C THR A 184 2.66 9.59 11.33
N GLY A 185 2.58 8.62 10.41
CA GLY A 185 3.51 8.52 9.27
C GLY A 185 4.91 7.98 9.60
N LYS A 186 5.07 7.19 10.69
CA LYS A 186 6.37 6.60 11.10
C LYS A 186 7.13 5.92 9.96
N THR A 187 6.50 4.99 9.25
CA THR A 187 7.11 4.21 8.16
C THR A 187 7.52 5.11 6.98
N VAL A 188 6.66 6.07 6.62
CA VAL A 188 6.97 7.06 5.57
C VAL A 188 8.17 7.91 5.96
N CYS A 189 8.14 8.47 7.17
CA CYS A 189 9.21 9.29 7.73
C CYS A 189 10.55 8.52 7.69
N ALA A 190 10.56 7.28 8.17
CA ALA A 190 11.76 6.45 8.19
C ALA A 190 12.30 6.12 6.79
N ALA A 191 11.43 5.78 5.84
CA ALA A 191 11.83 5.45 4.47
C ALA A 191 12.47 6.63 3.73
N VAL A 192 11.89 7.83 3.86
CA VAL A 192 12.43 9.05 3.23
C VAL A 192 13.73 9.48 3.92
N ILE A 193 13.78 9.46 5.26
CA ILE A 193 14.99 9.77 6.02
C ILE A 193 16.13 8.77 5.72
N ALA A 194 15.82 7.48 5.57
CA ALA A 194 16.79 6.47 5.18
C ALA A 194 17.40 6.80 3.80
N SER A 195 16.57 7.21 2.84
CA SER A 195 17.02 7.64 1.52
C SER A 195 17.93 8.86 1.59
N GLU A 196 17.63 9.81 2.47
CA GLU A 196 18.43 11.02 2.71
C GLU A 196 19.81 10.69 3.34
N PHE A 197 19.86 9.78 4.32
CA PHE A 197 21.12 9.31 4.90
C PHE A 197 21.98 8.58 3.86
N TYR A 198 21.36 7.81 2.98
CA TYR A 198 22.06 7.12 1.91
C TYR A 198 22.65 8.09 0.87
N LYS A 199 21.83 9.02 0.34
CA LYS A 199 22.20 9.92 -0.76
C LYS A 199 23.15 11.03 -0.29
N ASN A 200 22.87 11.65 0.86
CA ASN A 200 23.52 12.90 1.27
C ASN A 200 24.48 12.75 2.46
N HIS A 201 24.39 11.67 3.25
CA HIS A 201 25.26 11.42 4.41
C HIS A 201 26.19 10.22 4.25
N ASN A 202 26.22 9.60 3.07
CA ASN A 202 27.08 8.46 2.74
C ASN A 202 27.03 7.34 3.81
N CYS A 203 25.83 7.00 4.29
CA CYS A 203 25.61 5.90 5.25
C CYS A 203 25.17 4.62 4.53
N ASN A 204 25.59 3.45 5.02
CA ASN A 204 24.90 2.20 4.69
C ASN A 204 23.53 2.21 5.35
N VAL A 205 22.51 1.70 4.67
CA VAL A 205 21.14 1.66 5.18
C VAL A 205 20.65 0.23 5.22
N VAL A 206 20.10 -0.17 6.36
CA VAL A 206 19.32 -1.40 6.49
C VAL A 206 17.94 -1.01 7.03
N LEU A 207 16.93 -1.05 6.15
CA LEU A 207 15.54 -0.78 6.50
C LEU A 207 14.74 -2.10 6.52
N ILE A 208 14.39 -2.53 7.73
CA ILE A 208 13.66 -3.77 7.99
C ILE A 208 12.20 -3.45 8.27
N LEU A 209 11.32 -4.09 7.51
CA LEU A 209 9.88 -3.86 7.51
C LEU A 209 9.13 -5.20 7.62
N PRO A 210 7.85 -5.19 8.06
CA PRO A 210 6.96 -6.33 7.82
C PRO A 210 6.88 -6.68 6.34
N GLU A 211 6.84 -7.98 6.02
CA GLU A 211 6.84 -8.49 4.64
C GLU A 211 5.74 -7.86 3.75
N ALA A 212 4.56 -7.63 4.34
CA ALA A 212 3.44 -6.99 3.66
C ALA A 212 3.76 -5.56 3.17
N LEU A 213 4.63 -4.83 3.87
CA LEU A 213 5.00 -3.44 3.59
C LEU A 213 6.25 -3.31 2.70
N CYS A 214 7.13 -4.32 2.67
CA CYS A 214 8.42 -4.23 1.94
C CYS A 214 8.25 -3.79 0.48
N SER A 215 7.30 -4.40 -0.21
CA SER A 215 7.02 -4.12 -1.64
C SER A 215 6.29 -2.80 -1.88
N GLU A 216 5.73 -2.18 -0.84
CA GLU A 216 5.12 -0.84 -0.90
C GLU A 216 6.20 0.24 -0.72
N VAL A 217 7.02 0.11 0.33
CA VAL A 217 8.10 1.07 0.61
C VAL A 217 9.14 1.10 -0.51
N LYS A 218 9.39 -0.04 -1.18
CA LYS A 218 10.25 -0.11 -2.38
C LYS A 218 9.73 0.75 -3.55
N GLU A 219 8.45 1.12 -3.58
CA GLU A 219 7.89 1.98 -4.63
C GLU A 219 8.03 3.47 -4.34
N TYR A 220 8.38 3.86 -3.11
CA TYR A 220 8.62 5.27 -2.79
C TYR A 220 9.67 5.82 -3.73
N THR A 221 9.38 6.98 -4.31
CA THR A 221 10.14 7.53 -5.45
C THR A 221 11.63 7.57 -5.14
N GLU A 222 11.98 8.02 -3.93
CA GLU A 222 13.35 8.16 -3.46
C GLU A 222 14.07 6.81 -3.34
N ILE A 223 13.38 5.79 -2.83
CA ILE A 223 13.91 4.42 -2.66
C ILE A 223 14.01 3.70 -4.00
N LYS A 224 12.97 3.80 -4.82
CA LYS A 224 12.90 3.17 -6.14
C LYS A 224 14.05 3.64 -7.03
N GLU A 225 14.37 4.92 -7.00
CA GLU A 225 15.55 5.48 -7.69
C GLU A 225 16.86 4.87 -7.17
N ILE A 226 17.04 4.74 -5.85
CA ILE A 226 18.24 4.13 -5.26
C ILE A 226 18.38 2.66 -5.69
N LEU A 227 17.29 1.91 -5.67
CA LEU A 227 17.32 0.48 -5.99
C LEU A 227 17.60 0.19 -7.47
N GLN A 228 17.33 1.15 -8.38
CA GLN A 228 17.69 1.03 -9.80
C GLN A 228 19.21 1.05 -10.02
N ASP A 229 19.96 1.68 -9.12
CA ASP A 229 21.42 1.76 -9.18
C ASP A 229 22.13 0.46 -8.71
N GLN A 230 21.37 -0.53 -8.23
CA GLN A 230 21.84 -1.87 -7.81
C GLN A 230 23.02 -1.88 -6.82
N GLN A 231 23.13 -0.88 -5.94
CA GLN A 231 24.20 -0.83 -4.94
C GLN A 231 23.88 -1.69 -3.71
N SER A 232 24.89 -2.38 -3.17
CA SER A 232 24.79 -3.23 -1.97
C SER A 232 24.58 -2.48 -0.65
N ASN A 233 24.74 -1.15 -0.66
CA ASN A 233 24.79 -0.31 0.54
C ASN A 233 23.40 0.20 1.00
N PHE A 234 22.32 -0.22 0.33
CA PHE A 234 20.94 0.15 0.66
C PHE A 234 20.04 -1.09 0.64
N PHE A 235 19.72 -1.60 1.82
CA PHE A 235 18.81 -2.73 1.99
C PHE A 235 17.41 -2.26 2.40
N VAL A 236 16.39 -2.76 1.70
CA VAL A 236 14.98 -2.66 2.11
C VAL A 236 14.36 -4.03 1.98
N GLY A 237 13.86 -4.58 3.07
CA GLY A 237 13.29 -5.93 3.07
C GLY A 237 12.76 -6.37 4.42
N SER A 238 12.34 -7.63 4.51
CA SER A 238 11.92 -8.23 5.77
C SER A 238 13.12 -8.68 6.61
N PHE A 239 12.88 -8.97 7.89
CA PHE A 239 13.94 -9.46 8.77
C PHE A 239 14.53 -10.79 8.27
N ALA A 240 13.67 -11.68 7.76
CA ALA A 240 14.08 -12.94 7.15
C ALA A 240 14.90 -12.74 5.87
N GLU A 241 14.50 -11.80 5.00
CA GLU A 241 15.26 -11.45 3.79
C GLU A 241 16.64 -10.90 4.13
N TRP A 242 16.73 -10.05 5.17
CA TRP A 242 18.01 -9.51 5.63
C TRP A 242 18.93 -10.61 6.16
N LEU A 243 18.44 -11.49 7.04
CA LEU A 243 19.21 -12.63 7.56
C LEU A 243 19.74 -13.52 6.43
N CYS A 244 18.89 -13.79 5.43
CA CYS A 244 19.26 -14.55 4.24
C CYS A 244 20.37 -13.86 3.44
N GLN A 245 20.29 -12.55 3.26
CA GLN A 245 21.33 -11.78 2.56
C GLN A 245 22.63 -11.67 3.37
N SER A 246 22.55 -11.53 4.69
CA SER A 246 23.72 -11.37 5.56
C SER A 246 24.54 -12.65 5.71
N ALA A 247 23.90 -13.82 5.77
CA ALA A 247 24.58 -15.11 5.81
C ALA A 247 23.77 -16.22 5.13
N PRO A 248 23.80 -16.31 3.78
CA PRO A 248 22.96 -17.25 3.02
C PRO A 248 23.15 -18.72 3.43
N GLU A 249 24.40 -19.14 3.66
CA GLU A 249 24.73 -20.52 4.02
C GLU A 249 24.18 -20.90 5.41
N LEU A 250 24.28 -20.00 6.38
CA LEU A 250 23.71 -20.19 7.71
C LEU A 250 22.17 -20.14 7.68
N TYR A 251 21.60 -19.23 6.90
CA TYR A 251 20.15 -19.08 6.77
C TYR A 251 19.48 -20.33 6.19
N GLN A 252 20.13 -21.03 5.26
CA GLN A 252 19.63 -22.32 4.74
C GLN A 252 19.47 -23.40 5.82
N LEU A 253 20.20 -23.29 6.93
CA LEU A 253 20.10 -24.18 8.07
C LEU A 253 19.01 -23.75 9.07
N VAL A 254 18.35 -22.60 8.89
CA VAL A 254 17.32 -22.10 9.80
C VAL A 254 15.96 -22.69 9.44
N ALA A 255 15.25 -23.20 10.45
CA ALA A 255 13.88 -23.69 10.29
C ALA A 255 12.91 -22.54 10.02
N THR A 256 12.02 -22.74 9.05
CA THR A 256 10.91 -21.81 8.81
C THR A 256 9.89 -21.89 9.94
N SER A 257 9.08 -20.84 10.11
CA SER A 257 7.97 -20.86 11.07
C SER A 257 6.98 -22.00 10.86
N SER A 258 6.78 -22.45 9.61
CA SER A 258 5.93 -23.60 9.32
C SER A 258 6.54 -24.90 9.82
N GLU A 259 7.85 -25.10 9.61
CA GLU A 259 8.58 -26.29 10.09
C GLU A 259 8.62 -26.36 11.62
N GLU A 260 8.86 -25.23 12.30
CA GLU A 260 8.82 -25.18 13.76
C GLU A 260 7.42 -25.45 14.32
N LEU A 261 6.38 -24.92 13.69
CA LEU A 261 5.00 -25.17 14.09
C LEU A 261 4.61 -26.64 13.88
N GLN A 262 5.03 -27.26 12.77
CA GLN A 262 4.84 -28.69 12.52
C GLN A 262 5.57 -29.55 13.56
N ALA A 263 6.81 -29.20 13.91
CA ALA A 263 7.56 -29.88 14.97
C ALA A 263 6.86 -29.74 16.34
N LEU A 264 6.34 -28.55 16.65
CA LEU A 264 5.59 -28.28 17.88
C LEU A 264 4.31 -29.13 17.95
N GLN A 265 3.55 -29.16 16.85
CA GLN A 265 2.33 -29.96 16.72
C GLN A 265 2.62 -31.45 16.86
N ALA A 266 3.70 -31.94 16.25
CA ALA A 266 4.07 -33.34 16.29
C ALA A 266 4.48 -33.80 17.71
N GLU A 267 5.11 -32.93 18.51
CA GLU A 267 5.36 -33.22 19.92
C GLU A 267 4.08 -33.21 20.76
N ALA A 268 3.18 -32.25 20.56
CA ALA A 268 1.89 -32.21 21.24
C ALA A 268 1.04 -33.47 20.95
N GLN A 269 1.02 -33.92 19.70
CA GLN A 269 0.33 -35.15 19.29
C GLN A 269 0.95 -36.41 19.89
N ARG A 270 2.29 -36.46 20.01
CA ARG A 270 3.02 -37.60 20.57
C ARG A 270 2.63 -37.86 22.03
N VAL A 271 2.43 -36.80 22.81
CA VAL A 271 2.00 -36.90 24.22
C VAL A 271 0.48 -36.93 24.37
N HIS A 272 -0.27 -37.04 23.27
CA HIS A 272 -1.73 -37.01 23.24
C HIS A 272 -2.34 -35.76 23.88
N ALA A 273 -1.63 -34.63 23.85
CA ALA A 273 -2.14 -33.34 24.33
C ALA A 273 -3.13 -32.70 23.35
N ILE A 274 -3.03 -33.04 22.06
CA ILE A 274 -3.99 -32.69 21.01
C ILE A 274 -4.28 -33.91 20.14
N SER A 275 -5.41 -33.90 19.43
CA SER A 275 -5.74 -34.98 18.49
C SER A 275 -4.89 -34.93 17.21
N LYS A 276 -4.84 -36.03 16.43
CA LYS A 276 -4.10 -36.08 15.16
C LYS A 276 -4.59 -35.06 14.11
N ASN A 277 -5.85 -34.68 14.18
CA ASN A 277 -6.48 -33.76 13.22
C ASN A 277 -6.54 -32.32 13.75
N GLU A 278 -6.14 -32.10 15.01
CA GLU A 278 -6.11 -30.78 15.63
C GLU A 278 -4.79 -30.08 15.30
N LEU A 279 -4.89 -28.81 14.90
CA LEU A 279 -3.77 -27.95 14.51
C LEU A 279 -3.49 -26.95 15.62
N LEU A 280 -2.22 -26.77 15.97
CA LEU A 280 -1.81 -25.65 16.82
C LEU A 280 -1.78 -24.36 15.97
N PRO A 281 -2.37 -23.27 16.45
CA PRO A 281 -2.29 -21.98 15.76
C PRO A 281 -0.85 -21.43 15.80
N TYR A 282 -0.50 -20.60 14.80
CA TYR A 282 0.77 -19.87 14.77
C TYR A 282 1.04 -19.06 16.06
N ARG A 283 -0.04 -18.57 16.69
CA ARG A 283 0.01 -17.88 17.99
C ARG A 283 0.74 -18.70 19.07
N ASP A 284 0.58 -20.03 19.09
CA ASP A 284 1.26 -20.88 20.06
C ASP A 284 2.76 -20.99 19.81
N LEU A 285 3.19 -20.96 18.54
CA LEU A 285 4.62 -20.92 18.22
C LEU A 285 5.26 -19.62 18.74
N ILE A 286 4.58 -18.48 18.58
CA ILE A 286 5.05 -17.20 19.12
C ILE A 286 5.18 -17.25 20.65
N LEU A 287 4.14 -17.72 21.35
CA LEU A 287 4.18 -17.91 22.80
C LEU A 287 5.31 -18.85 23.24
N PHE A 288 5.52 -19.94 22.50
CA PHE A 288 6.58 -20.91 22.78
C PHE A 288 7.97 -20.27 22.63
N ARG A 289 8.22 -19.55 21.53
CA ARG A 289 9.49 -18.82 21.33
C ARG A 289 9.71 -17.76 22.42
N ALA A 290 8.71 -16.92 22.67
CA ALA A 290 8.78 -15.77 23.57
C ALA A 290 8.95 -16.15 25.05
N PHE A 291 8.21 -17.17 25.53
CA PHE A 291 8.06 -17.42 26.97
C PHE A 291 8.51 -18.81 27.43
N VAL A 292 8.74 -19.75 26.50
CA VAL A 292 9.22 -21.10 26.83
C VAL A 292 10.70 -21.27 26.45
N LEU A 293 11.08 -20.92 25.21
CA LEU A 293 12.47 -20.99 24.77
C LEU A 293 13.33 -19.85 25.34
N ALA A 294 12.90 -18.60 25.16
CA ALA A 294 13.60 -17.42 25.68
C ALA A 294 13.21 -17.09 27.14
N ARG A 295 13.26 -18.09 28.03
CA ARG A 295 12.77 -17.94 29.41
C ARG A 295 13.62 -16.96 30.21
N ASP A 296 12.96 -15.92 30.72
CA ASP A 296 13.56 -14.93 31.61
C ASP A 296 12.58 -14.59 32.74
N GLU A 297 12.72 -15.27 33.87
CA GLU A 297 11.71 -15.32 34.93
C GLU A 297 11.40 -13.94 35.53
N ILE A 298 12.39 -13.06 35.60
CA ILE A 298 12.25 -11.72 36.19
C ILE A 298 11.30 -10.88 35.34
N TYR A 299 11.47 -10.90 34.01
CA TYR A 299 10.71 -10.05 33.10
C TYR A 299 9.34 -10.63 32.73
N GLN A 300 9.21 -11.96 32.69
CA GLN A 300 7.94 -12.63 32.41
C GLN A 300 6.84 -12.26 33.40
N SER A 301 7.18 -12.21 34.70
CA SER A 301 6.25 -11.93 35.79
C SER A 301 5.58 -10.54 35.77
N ARG A 302 5.97 -9.66 34.84
CA ARG A 302 5.40 -8.31 34.70
C ARG A 302 4.82 -8.05 33.31
N HIS A 303 4.85 -9.03 32.41
CA HIS A 303 4.45 -8.86 31.02
C HIS A 303 2.96 -9.21 30.83
N PRO A 304 2.13 -8.33 30.25
CA PRO A 304 0.69 -8.58 30.10
C PRO A 304 0.40 -9.84 29.27
N ASN A 305 1.09 -10.00 28.12
CA ASN A 305 0.95 -11.21 27.30
C ASN A 305 1.31 -12.50 28.05
N TYR A 306 2.18 -12.46 29.06
CA TYR A 306 2.49 -13.63 29.87
C TYR A 306 1.34 -13.99 30.82
N HIS A 307 0.81 -13.00 31.55
CA HIS A 307 -0.28 -13.19 32.51
C HIS A 307 -1.58 -13.65 31.84
N GLU A 308 -1.94 -13.03 30.71
CA GLU A 308 -3.12 -13.39 29.96
C GLU A 308 -3.05 -14.82 29.41
N ASN A 309 -1.83 -15.29 29.10
CA ASN A 309 -1.60 -16.60 28.47
C ASN A 309 -1.12 -17.69 29.42
N ILE A 310 -1.18 -17.48 30.74
CA ILE A 310 -0.53 -18.39 31.70
C ILE A 310 -0.99 -19.84 31.53
N SER A 311 -2.30 -20.09 31.39
CA SER A 311 -2.85 -21.43 31.18
C SER A 311 -2.35 -22.09 29.89
N ARG A 312 -2.22 -21.30 28.81
CA ARG A 312 -1.71 -21.81 27.53
C ARG A 312 -0.21 -22.05 27.58
N LEU A 313 0.54 -21.20 28.28
CA LEU A 313 1.97 -21.36 28.51
C LEU A 313 2.28 -22.59 29.38
N GLU A 314 1.47 -22.84 30.42
CA GLU A 314 1.57 -24.05 31.22
C GLU A 314 1.28 -25.31 30.39
N PHE A 315 0.27 -25.26 29.51
CA PHE A 315 0.02 -26.33 28.54
C PHE A 315 1.26 -26.57 27.66
N LEU A 316 1.85 -25.53 27.07
CA LEU A 316 3.03 -25.66 26.21
C LEU A 316 4.24 -26.22 26.99
N ARG A 317 4.52 -25.70 28.19
CA ARG A 317 5.64 -26.14 29.04
C ARG A 317 5.51 -27.59 29.50
N LYS A 318 4.29 -28.04 29.80
CA LYS A 318 4.03 -29.40 30.28
C LYS A 318 4.10 -30.44 29.17
N ASN A 319 3.61 -30.08 27.97
CA ASN A 319 3.37 -31.05 26.90
C ASN A 319 4.46 -31.03 25.82
N ILE A 320 5.24 -29.96 25.70
CA ILE A 320 6.33 -29.84 24.73
C ILE A 320 7.67 -29.97 25.44
N ASN A 321 8.43 -31.02 25.10
CA ASN A 321 9.81 -31.15 25.53
C ASN A 321 10.73 -30.44 24.52
N SER A 322 11.41 -29.37 24.93
CA SER A 322 12.20 -28.53 24.02
C SER A 322 13.31 -29.31 23.30
N SER A 323 14.01 -30.23 23.98
CA SER A 323 15.07 -31.01 23.35
C SER A 323 14.54 -31.94 22.24
N ARG A 324 13.39 -32.60 22.48
CA ARG A 324 12.76 -33.44 21.44
C ARG A 324 12.13 -32.63 20.32
N TRP A 325 11.61 -31.45 20.65
CA TRP A 325 11.13 -30.52 19.63
C TRP A 325 12.28 -30.08 18.71
N GLU A 326 13.45 -29.77 19.27
CA GLU A 326 14.67 -29.48 18.48
C GLU A 326 15.11 -30.68 17.65
N GLU A 327 15.11 -31.91 18.19
CA GLU A 327 15.43 -33.13 17.43
C GLU A 327 14.53 -33.30 16.19
N ARG A 328 13.27 -32.86 16.25
CA ARG A 328 12.34 -32.92 15.10
C ARG A 328 12.63 -31.91 14.00
N LEU A 329 13.41 -30.87 14.27
CA LEU A 329 13.91 -29.97 13.24
C LEU A 329 15.03 -30.63 12.41
N GLY A 330 15.54 -31.79 12.85
CA GLY A 330 16.56 -32.55 12.14
C GLY A 330 17.90 -31.81 12.13
N HIS A 331 18.40 -31.49 10.94
CA HIS A 331 19.64 -30.72 10.77
C HIS A 331 19.42 -29.20 10.83
N LYS A 332 18.15 -28.76 10.88
CA LYS A 332 17.82 -27.34 10.93
C LYS A 332 17.89 -26.82 12.36
N LYS A 333 18.29 -25.57 12.50
CA LYS A 333 18.32 -24.81 13.76
C LYS A 333 16.99 -24.11 13.96
N SER A 334 16.60 -23.92 15.22
CA SER A 334 15.43 -23.10 15.52
C SER A 334 15.63 -21.66 15.04
N TRP A 335 14.54 -20.93 14.84
CA TRP A 335 14.58 -19.54 14.42
C TRP A 335 15.46 -18.68 15.34
N LEU A 336 15.29 -18.84 16.66
CA LEU A 336 16.09 -18.09 17.65
C LEU A 336 17.59 -18.45 17.58
N GLN A 337 17.93 -19.73 17.44
CA GLN A 337 19.32 -20.16 17.27
C GLN A 337 19.93 -19.63 15.97
N GLY A 338 19.16 -19.68 14.88
CA GLY A 338 19.55 -19.17 13.57
C GLY A 338 19.82 -17.66 13.59
N VAL A 339 18.92 -16.87 14.18
CA VAL A 339 19.10 -15.41 14.35
C VAL A 339 20.38 -15.12 15.13
N LYS A 340 20.62 -15.82 16.24
CA LYS A 340 21.83 -15.65 17.05
C LYS A 340 23.09 -15.89 16.23
N GLU A 341 23.16 -17.03 15.56
CA GLU A 341 24.36 -17.42 14.82
C GLU A 341 24.62 -16.49 13.64
N ILE A 342 23.59 -16.17 12.85
CA ILE A 342 23.72 -15.23 11.72
C ILE A 342 24.20 -13.86 12.22
N THR A 343 23.62 -13.33 13.29
CA THR A 343 24.02 -12.03 13.84
C THR A 343 25.38 -12.07 14.55
N GLU A 344 25.87 -13.22 15.01
CA GLU A 344 27.24 -13.40 15.50
C GLU A 344 28.29 -13.34 14.38
N PHE A 345 27.95 -13.86 13.19
CA PHE A 345 28.83 -13.90 12.03
C PHE A 345 28.60 -12.78 10.99
N ALA A 346 27.59 -11.93 11.17
CA ALA A 346 27.37 -10.79 10.27
C ALA A 346 28.45 -9.72 10.40
N TYR A 347 28.89 -9.18 9.26
CA TYR A 347 29.92 -8.13 9.15
C TYR A 347 29.32 -6.84 8.55
N PRO A 348 29.84 -5.65 8.91
CA PRO A 348 29.42 -4.41 8.27
C PRO A 348 29.88 -4.38 6.80
N VAL A 349 29.16 -3.65 5.95
CA VAL A 349 29.57 -3.44 4.56
C VAL A 349 30.69 -2.40 4.50
N GLU A 350 31.84 -2.78 3.93
CA GLU A 350 33.12 -2.01 4.04
C GLU A 350 33.12 -0.66 3.30
N ASP A 351 32.21 -0.43 2.35
CA ASP A 351 32.21 0.77 1.50
C ASP A 351 31.96 2.09 2.26
N ARG A 352 31.36 2.02 3.45
CA ARG A 352 30.98 3.19 4.25
C ARG A 352 31.19 2.89 5.73
N ASN A 353 31.74 3.83 6.50
CA ASN A 353 32.09 3.61 7.92
C ASN A 353 30.90 3.75 8.90
N THR A 354 29.68 3.94 8.39
CA THR A 354 28.48 4.13 9.20
C THR A 354 27.33 3.31 8.64
N THR A 355 26.59 2.61 9.49
CA THR A 355 25.29 1.99 9.15
C THR A 355 24.17 2.55 10.01
N ILE A 356 23.07 2.92 9.36
CA ILE A 356 21.78 3.12 10.04
C ILE A 356 20.93 1.86 9.85
N PHE A 357 20.56 1.25 10.97
CA PHE A 357 19.79 0.03 11.05
C PHE A 357 18.41 0.36 11.60
N ILE A 358 17.40 0.29 10.75
CA ILE A 358 16.03 0.74 11.04
C ILE A 358 15.13 -0.49 11.09
N LEU A 359 14.39 -0.66 12.19
CA LEU A 359 13.36 -1.69 12.31
C LEU A 359 11.99 -1.04 12.52
N ASP A 360 11.01 -1.41 11.70
CA ASP A 360 9.62 -0.98 11.84
C ASP A 360 8.73 -2.07 12.49
N GLU A 361 7.62 -1.65 13.09
CA GLU A 361 6.68 -2.50 13.85
C GLU A 361 7.38 -3.34 14.95
N VAL A 362 8.35 -2.74 15.64
CA VAL A 362 9.24 -3.45 16.58
C VAL A 362 8.48 -4.17 17.71
N GLN A 363 7.28 -3.71 18.06
CA GLN A 363 6.44 -4.37 19.07
C GLN A 363 6.01 -5.80 18.69
N ASP A 364 6.07 -6.17 17.40
CA ASP A 364 5.73 -7.51 16.90
C ASP A 364 6.96 -8.45 16.84
N TYR A 365 8.16 -7.96 17.17
CA TYR A 365 9.36 -8.77 17.25
C TYR A 365 9.48 -9.42 18.63
N LEU A 366 10.26 -10.49 18.70
CA LEU A 366 10.70 -11.07 19.96
C LEU A 366 11.84 -10.22 20.53
N ARG A 367 11.88 -10.07 21.85
CA ARG A 367 12.97 -9.35 22.55
C ARG A 367 14.33 -9.87 22.11
N TYR A 368 14.45 -11.19 22.01
CA TYR A 368 15.67 -11.88 21.63
C TYR A 368 16.22 -11.44 20.28
N GLU A 369 15.36 -11.23 19.28
CA GLU A 369 15.77 -10.81 17.94
C GLU A 369 16.43 -9.44 17.98
N ILE A 370 15.83 -8.51 18.74
CA ILE A 370 16.35 -7.15 18.88
C ILE A 370 17.65 -7.13 19.69
N THR A 371 17.74 -7.94 20.75
CA THR A 371 18.98 -8.07 21.53
C THR A 371 20.14 -8.64 20.69
N ALA A 372 19.85 -9.60 19.80
CA ALA A 372 20.86 -10.15 18.90
C ALA A 372 21.41 -9.10 17.92
N ILE A 373 20.53 -8.23 17.40
CA ILE A 373 20.94 -7.08 16.56
C ILE A 373 21.76 -6.08 17.35
N ILE A 374 21.36 -5.72 18.58
CA ILE A 374 22.14 -4.82 19.43
C ILE A 374 23.55 -5.37 19.64
N GLY A 375 23.69 -6.65 20.00
CA GLY A 375 24.99 -7.29 20.19
C GLY A 375 25.84 -7.34 18.92
N MET A 376 25.21 -7.50 17.76
CA MET A 376 25.88 -7.38 16.46
C MET A 376 26.43 -5.97 16.22
N LEU A 377 25.60 -4.93 16.42
CA LEU A 377 26.00 -3.54 16.19
C LEU A 377 27.09 -3.08 17.18
N GLU A 378 27.02 -3.51 18.43
CA GLU A 378 28.09 -3.28 19.42
C GLU A 378 29.41 -3.92 18.98
N ARG A 379 29.35 -5.15 18.43
CA ARG A 379 30.54 -5.82 17.87
C ARG A 379 31.09 -5.05 16.67
N TRP A 380 30.23 -4.56 15.77
CA TRP A 380 30.63 -3.73 14.63
C TRP A 380 31.39 -2.47 15.08
N GLN A 381 30.89 -1.79 16.10
CA GLN A 381 31.53 -0.59 16.64
C GLN A 381 32.85 -0.90 17.35
N ASN A 382 32.90 -1.95 18.17
CA ASN A 382 34.07 -2.26 18.99
C ASN A 382 35.21 -2.96 18.23
N HIS A 383 34.89 -3.87 17.32
CA HIS A 383 35.89 -4.71 16.65
C HIS A 383 36.23 -4.23 15.23
N TYR A 384 35.29 -3.59 14.54
CA TYR A 384 35.46 -3.15 13.15
C TYR A 384 35.56 -1.62 13.01
N GLN A 385 35.50 -0.88 14.12
CA GLN A 385 35.51 0.59 14.13
C GLN A 385 34.40 1.19 13.26
N HIS A 386 33.27 0.48 13.16
CA HIS A 386 32.16 0.83 12.28
C HIS A 386 31.01 1.45 13.08
N ASN A 387 30.66 2.71 12.77
CA ASN A 387 29.64 3.43 13.51
C ASN A 387 28.25 2.86 13.19
N SER A 388 27.43 2.64 14.22
CA SER A 388 26.11 2.03 14.08
C SER A 388 25.05 2.88 14.77
N ILE A 389 23.99 3.20 14.03
CA ILE A 389 22.76 3.81 14.56
C ILE A 389 21.64 2.79 14.50
N LEU A 390 21.04 2.48 15.65
CA LEU A 390 19.84 1.67 15.73
C LEU A 390 18.61 2.59 15.83
N TRP A 391 17.66 2.44 14.91
CA TRP A 391 16.41 3.19 14.94
C TRP A 391 15.21 2.23 14.97
N LEU A 392 14.51 2.21 16.09
CA LEU A 392 13.35 1.37 16.34
C LEU A 392 12.08 2.19 16.17
N LEU A 393 11.12 1.70 15.39
CA LEU A 393 9.84 2.34 15.15
C LEU A 393 8.72 1.41 15.62
N GLY A 394 7.71 1.94 16.29
CA GLY A 394 6.59 1.09 16.68
C GLY A 394 5.47 1.81 17.42
N ASP A 395 4.42 1.04 17.72
CA ASP A 395 3.38 1.43 18.65
C ASP A 395 2.93 0.23 19.48
N ARG A 396 3.24 0.23 20.79
CA ARG A 396 2.80 -0.85 21.69
C ARG A 396 1.29 -1.00 21.80
N ASN A 397 0.52 0.04 21.51
CA ASN A 397 -0.94 -0.06 21.49
C ASN A 397 -1.44 -0.92 20.31
N GLN A 398 -0.59 -1.20 19.32
CA GLN A 398 -0.88 -2.04 18.14
C GLN A 398 -0.17 -3.40 18.19
N ASN A 399 0.17 -3.89 19.39
CA ASN A 399 0.68 -5.24 19.53
C ASN A 399 -0.46 -6.24 19.36
N ILE A 400 -0.45 -6.98 18.24
CA ILE A 400 -1.45 -8.01 17.92
C ILE A 400 -0.89 -9.44 18.03
N LEU A 401 0.41 -9.57 18.32
CA LEU A 401 1.08 -10.85 18.53
C LEU A 401 1.49 -10.98 20.00
N PRO A 402 1.42 -12.18 20.60
CA PRO A 402 1.77 -12.33 22.01
C PRO A 402 3.29 -12.44 22.21
N THR A 403 4.04 -11.43 21.80
CA THR A 403 5.49 -11.32 21.97
C THR A 403 5.87 -10.90 23.39
N ASP A 404 7.15 -11.06 23.75
CA ASP A 404 7.74 -10.66 25.04
C ASP A 404 8.38 -9.26 25.00
N PHE A 405 8.23 -8.55 23.89
CA PHE A 405 8.90 -7.27 23.64
C PHE A 405 8.30 -6.10 24.42
N ASP A 406 9.17 -5.32 25.08
CA ASP A 406 8.81 -4.10 25.80
C ASP A 406 9.95 -3.05 25.75
N TRP A 407 9.63 -1.79 25.45
CA TRP A 407 10.62 -0.70 25.35
C TRP A 407 11.55 -0.58 26.55
N GLY A 408 11.02 -0.69 27.78
CA GLY A 408 11.83 -0.49 28.98
C GLY A 408 12.79 -1.65 29.29
N GLN A 409 12.88 -2.65 28.41
CA GLN A 409 13.90 -3.72 28.49
C GLN A 409 15.13 -3.37 27.64
N LEU A 410 14.96 -2.47 26.66
CA LEU A 410 16.04 -1.96 25.85
C LEU A 410 16.52 -0.67 26.50
N GLU A 411 17.77 -0.62 26.92
CA GLU A 411 18.44 0.56 27.48
C GLU A 411 18.69 1.61 26.38
N LEU A 412 17.63 2.10 25.75
CA LEU A 412 17.68 2.97 24.58
C LEU A 412 18.05 4.40 24.95
N THR A 413 18.86 5.05 24.11
CA THR A 413 19.44 6.36 24.43
C THR A 413 18.47 7.53 24.27
N ARG A 414 17.57 7.48 23.27
CA ARG A 414 16.63 8.57 22.97
C ARG A 414 15.26 8.03 22.58
N THR A 415 14.20 8.64 23.12
CA THR A 415 12.81 8.31 22.78
C THR A 415 12.12 9.56 22.24
N ASN A 416 11.51 9.42 21.06
CA ASN A 416 10.78 10.45 20.34
C ASN A 416 9.35 9.98 20.06
N SER A 417 8.45 10.94 19.87
CA SER A 417 7.08 10.70 19.46
C SER A 417 6.62 11.79 18.48
N LEU A 418 5.90 11.38 17.43
CA LEU A 418 5.15 12.28 16.57
C LEU A 418 3.76 12.53 17.16
N ARG A 419 3.36 13.80 17.17
CA ARG A 419 2.11 14.30 17.72
C ARG A 419 0.96 14.14 16.74
N TYR A 420 1.13 14.63 15.51
CA TYR A 420 -0.02 14.83 14.63
C TYR A 420 -0.50 13.54 13.96
N ASN A 421 -1.82 13.40 13.87
CA ASN A 421 -2.44 12.30 13.14
C ASN A 421 -2.78 12.74 11.72
N TYR A 422 -1.92 12.36 10.78
CA TYR A 422 -2.08 12.67 9.36
C TYR A 422 -3.11 11.75 8.67
N ARG A 423 -3.63 10.75 9.39
CA ARG A 423 -4.41 9.67 8.81
C ARG A 423 -5.88 9.70 9.21
N ASN A 424 -6.14 9.45 10.48
CA ASN A 424 -7.46 9.18 11.03
C ASN A 424 -8.16 10.50 11.36
N THR A 425 -9.48 10.52 11.27
CA THR A 425 -10.26 11.68 11.70
C THR A 425 -10.47 11.71 13.22
N GLU A 426 -10.78 12.90 13.74
CA GLU A 426 -11.07 13.15 15.16
C GLU A 426 -12.05 12.10 15.73
N TYR A 427 -13.16 11.84 15.04
CA TYR A 427 -14.17 10.88 15.50
C TYR A 427 -13.70 9.42 15.51
N ILE A 428 -12.88 9.02 14.54
CA ILE A 428 -12.30 7.67 14.50
C ILE A 428 -11.32 7.48 15.65
N ILE A 429 -10.43 8.47 15.88
CA ILE A 429 -9.48 8.43 17.01
C ILE A 429 -10.24 8.36 18.33
N GLY A 430 -11.24 9.22 18.51
CA GLY A 430 -12.07 9.25 19.72
C GLY A 430 -12.74 7.90 20.01
N PHE A 431 -13.24 7.22 18.96
CA PHE A 431 -13.82 5.89 19.10
C PHE A 431 -12.77 4.81 19.41
N ALA A 432 -11.64 4.80 18.72
CA ALA A 432 -10.57 3.83 18.97
C ALA A 432 -10.01 3.93 20.40
N ASN A 433 -9.89 5.15 20.95
CA ASN A 433 -9.37 5.40 22.29
C ASN A 433 -10.21 4.76 23.41
N ILE A 434 -11.48 4.45 23.16
CA ILE A 434 -12.29 3.64 24.09
C ILE A 434 -11.61 2.30 24.36
N PHE A 435 -11.11 1.65 23.32
CA PHE A 435 -10.52 0.31 23.40
C PHE A 435 -9.12 0.32 24.00
N HIS A 436 -8.40 1.42 23.84
CA HIS A 436 -7.16 1.64 24.59
C HIS A 436 -7.39 1.66 26.11
N SER A 437 -8.50 2.26 26.58
CA SER A 437 -8.81 2.27 28.02
C SER A 437 -9.04 0.87 28.61
N PHE A 438 -9.60 -0.06 27.82
CA PHE A 438 -9.71 -1.46 28.22
C PHE A 438 -8.34 -2.14 28.28
N ALA A 439 -7.45 -1.88 27.30
CA ALA A 439 -6.08 -2.40 27.33
C ALA A 439 -5.31 -1.88 28.55
N GLN A 440 -5.47 -0.61 28.91
CA GLN A 440 -4.88 -0.02 30.12
C GLN A 440 -5.39 -0.69 31.40
N ALA A 441 -6.70 -0.93 31.49
CA ALA A 441 -7.29 -1.61 32.64
C ALA A 441 -6.83 -3.07 32.74
N ALA A 442 -6.78 -3.80 31.63
CA ALA A 442 -6.28 -5.18 31.59
C ALA A 442 -4.79 -5.30 31.95
N ASN A 443 -4.01 -4.26 31.67
CA ASN A 443 -2.59 -4.15 32.02
C ASN A 443 -2.35 -3.49 33.40
N SER A 444 -3.36 -3.43 34.28
CA SER A 444 -3.22 -2.84 35.61
C SER A 444 -2.17 -3.58 36.44
N GLY A 445 -1.11 -2.89 36.86
CA GLY A 445 0.03 -3.48 37.58
C GLY A 445 1.21 -3.90 36.68
N GLY A 446 1.07 -3.81 35.36
CA GLY A 446 2.15 -3.93 34.39
C GLY A 446 2.87 -2.59 34.12
N ARG A 447 3.71 -2.56 33.07
CA ARG A 447 4.35 -1.32 32.60
C ARG A 447 3.34 -0.41 31.91
N HIS A 448 3.46 0.91 32.10
CA HIS A 448 2.52 1.89 31.54
C HIS A 448 2.45 1.82 30.01
N LEU A 449 1.24 1.76 29.46
CA LEU A 449 1.03 1.80 28.01
C LEU A 449 1.22 3.22 27.47
N PRO A 450 1.78 3.39 26.26
CA PRO A 450 1.85 4.68 25.61
C PRO A 450 0.47 5.31 25.47
N GLN A 451 0.38 6.64 25.56
CA GLN A 451 -0.87 7.34 25.30
C GLN A 451 -1.28 7.17 23.84
N PRO A 452 -2.59 7.03 23.55
CA PRO A 452 -3.07 6.96 22.18
C PRO A 452 -3.07 8.38 21.57
N SER A 453 -3.38 8.49 20.27
CA SER A 453 -3.51 9.81 19.62
C SER A 453 -4.58 10.67 20.31
N ASN A 454 -4.31 11.97 20.46
CA ASN A 454 -5.34 12.94 20.84
C ASN A 454 -6.23 13.22 19.60
N PRO A 455 -7.57 13.12 19.70
CA PRO A 455 -8.48 13.48 18.61
C PRO A 455 -8.24 14.89 18.03
N GLU A 456 -7.84 15.86 18.88
CA GLU A 456 -7.59 17.25 18.46
C GLU A 456 -6.34 17.41 17.57
N ASP A 457 -5.44 16.43 17.58
CA ASP A 457 -4.24 16.44 16.74
C ASP A 457 -4.50 15.86 15.34
N ALA A 458 -5.76 15.55 15.00
CA ALA A 458 -6.16 15.16 13.65
C ALA A 458 -6.38 16.37 12.74
N PHE A 459 -5.91 16.29 11.49
CA PHE A 459 -6.15 17.33 10.48
C PHE A 459 -7.58 17.37 9.95
N GLU A 460 -8.38 16.34 10.23
CA GLU A 460 -9.72 16.18 9.68
C GLU A 460 -10.70 15.74 10.76
N LYS A 461 -11.84 16.42 10.84
CA LYS A 461 -12.89 16.10 11.82
C LYS A 461 -13.60 14.77 11.55
N GLY A 462 -13.89 14.51 10.28
CA GLY A 462 -14.58 13.28 9.85
C GLY A 462 -16.07 13.22 10.14
N GLU A 463 -16.60 12.01 10.07
CA GLU A 463 -17.99 11.68 10.38
C GLU A 463 -18.08 10.76 11.60
N LEU A 464 -19.22 10.78 12.29
CA LEU A 464 -19.44 9.92 13.45
C LEU A 464 -19.40 8.45 13.06
N VAL A 465 -18.89 7.61 13.97
CA VAL A 465 -18.97 6.16 13.84
C VAL A 465 -20.43 5.73 13.90
N LYS A 466 -20.87 4.97 12.90
CA LYS A 466 -22.23 4.44 12.83
C LYS A 466 -22.28 3.03 13.40
N ILE A 467 -23.32 2.73 14.18
CA ILE A 467 -23.50 1.41 14.81
C ILE A 467 -24.82 0.79 14.40
N LEU A 468 -24.75 -0.44 13.88
CA LEU A 468 -25.89 -1.31 13.63
C LEU A 468 -25.89 -2.44 14.65
N GLU A 469 -26.89 -2.44 15.53
CA GLU A 469 -27.09 -3.47 16.54
C GLU A 469 -28.08 -4.52 16.04
N PHE A 470 -27.72 -5.80 16.19
CA PHE A 470 -28.59 -6.94 15.85
C PHE A 470 -28.80 -7.86 17.05
N SER A 471 -29.95 -8.53 17.09
CA SER A 471 -30.24 -9.47 18.18
C SER A 471 -29.44 -10.77 18.13
N SER A 472 -28.94 -11.16 16.95
CA SER A 472 -28.09 -12.35 16.76
C SER A 472 -27.13 -12.20 15.59
N GLU A 473 -26.07 -13.02 15.57
CA GLU A 473 -25.09 -13.06 14.48
C GLU A 473 -25.72 -13.50 13.16
N GLU A 474 -26.70 -14.42 13.17
CA GLU A 474 -27.38 -14.84 11.94
C GLU A 474 -28.13 -13.69 11.26
N GLN A 475 -28.73 -12.79 12.05
CA GLN A 475 -29.37 -11.59 11.52
C GLN A 475 -28.34 -10.61 10.98
N ALA A 476 -27.21 -10.44 11.69
CA ALA A 476 -26.11 -9.63 11.22
C ALA A 476 -25.56 -10.16 9.88
N LEU A 477 -25.35 -11.46 9.70
CA LEU A 477 -24.83 -12.05 8.45
C LEU A 477 -25.70 -11.73 7.23
N GLN A 478 -27.03 -11.65 7.38
CA GLN A 478 -27.94 -11.26 6.29
C GLN A 478 -27.65 -9.86 5.75
N ILE A 479 -27.03 -8.99 6.56
CA ILE A 479 -26.70 -7.63 6.15
C ILE A 479 -25.62 -7.57 5.06
N LEU A 480 -24.68 -8.51 5.09
CA LEU A 480 -23.60 -8.58 4.12
C LEU A 480 -24.16 -8.82 2.71
N THR A 481 -25.22 -9.63 2.61
CA THR A 481 -25.91 -9.84 1.33
C THR A 481 -26.61 -8.56 0.83
N LYS A 482 -27.23 -7.78 1.73
CA LYS A 482 -27.84 -6.49 1.36
C LYS A 482 -26.79 -5.47 0.95
N LEU A 483 -25.67 -5.40 1.67
CA LEU A 483 -24.52 -4.56 1.35
C LEU A 483 -23.98 -4.87 -0.05
N SER A 484 -23.73 -6.15 -0.35
CA SER A 484 -23.28 -6.61 -1.66
C SER A 484 -24.25 -6.21 -2.77
N LYS A 485 -25.56 -6.41 -2.59
CA LYS A 485 -26.59 -5.96 -3.56
C LYS A 485 -26.59 -4.43 -3.75
N LYS A 486 -26.39 -3.67 -2.67
CA LYS A 486 -26.33 -2.20 -2.72
C LYS A 486 -25.16 -1.74 -3.59
N ILE A 487 -23.98 -2.33 -3.38
CA ILE A 487 -22.77 -2.05 -4.14
C ILE A 487 -23.02 -2.28 -5.63
N ILE A 488 -23.57 -3.45 -6.00
CA ILE A 488 -23.90 -3.78 -7.39
C ILE A 488 -24.84 -2.73 -8.01
N ASN A 489 -25.84 -2.25 -7.26
CA ASN A 489 -26.80 -1.26 -7.75
C ASN A 489 -26.21 0.17 -7.86
N THR A 490 -25.23 0.52 -7.02
CA THR A 490 -24.56 1.84 -7.05
C THR A 490 -23.46 1.94 -8.10
N SER A 491 -22.90 0.80 -8.53
CA SER A 491 -21.96 0.74 -9.65
C SER A 491 -22.68 1.09 -10.95
N SER A 492 -22.51 2.33 -11.42
CA SER A 492 -23.21 2.81 -12.62
C SER A 492 -22.75 2.06 -13.88
N SER A 493 -23.67 1.83 -14.81
CA SER A 493 -23.38 1.22 -16.12
C SER A 493 -22.37 2.02 -16.96
N ASN A 494 -22.19 3.31 -16.66
CA ASN A 494 -21.28 4.21 -17.38
C ASN A 494 -19.88 4.32 -16.75
N GLN A 495 -19.58 3.54 -15.71
CA GLN A 495 -18.27 3.61 -15.07
C GLN A 495 -17.19 2.97 -15.96
N ARG A 496 -16.21 3.77 -16.40
CA ARG A 496 -15.10 3.33 -17.28
C ARG A 496 -13.76 3.14 -16.57
N SER A 497 -13.72 3.23 -15.23
CA SER A 497 -12.51 3.01 -14.43
C SER A 497 -12.59 1.72 -13.62
N LEU A 498 -11.72 0.77 -13.95
CA LEU A 498 -11.46 -0.46 -13.22
C LEU A 498 -10.79 -0.16 -11.88
N LEU A 499 -9.86 0.80 -11.83
CA LEU A 499 -9.21 1.18 -10.57
C LEU A 499 -10.24 1.66 -9.56
N ARG A 500 -11.21 2.47 -9.98
CA ARG A 500 -12.32 2.89 -9.12
C ARG A 500 -13.25 1.74 -8.73
N GLU A 501 -13.54 0.82 -9.64
CA GLU A 501 -14.38 -0.34 -9.33
C GLU A 501 -13.71 -1.28 -8.32
N ILE A 502 -12.41 -1.49 -8.45
CA ILE A 502 -11.61 -2.26 -7.49
C ILE A 502 -11.50 -1.49 -6.18
N SER A 503 -11.17 -0.20 -6.21
CA SER A 503 -10.97 0.62 -5.01
C SER A 503 -12.23 0.68 -4.16
N SER A 504 -13.41 0.81 -4.79
CA SER A 504 -14.72 0.97 -4.12
C SER A 504 -15.30 -0.30 -3.50
N ARG A 505 -14.53 -1.39 -3.42
CA ARG A 505 -14.96 -2.61 -2.72
C ARG A 505 -14.94 -2.40 -1.20
N VAL A 506 -16.07 -2.68 -0.54
CA VAL A 506 -16.21 -2.47 0.89
C VAL A 506 -15.36 -3.46 1.67
N LYS A 507 -14.54 -2.93 2.57
CA LYS A 507 -13.68 -3.71 3.46
C LYS A 507 -14.44 -4.13 4.70
N VAL A 508 -14.53 -5.43 4.93
CA VAL A 508 -15.16 -6.00 6.11
C VAL A 508 -14.10 -6.69 6.94
N ILE A 509 -13.82 -6.13 8.12
CA ILE A 509 -12.90 -6.72 9.08
C ILE A 509 -13.71 -7.62 10.02
N CYS A 510 -13.36 -8.90 10.08
CA CYS A 510 -14.07 -9.93 10.84
C CYS A 510 -13.11 -11.02 11.33
N LYS A 511 -13.50 -11.77 12.38
CA LYS A 511 -12.74 -12.94 12.84
C LYS A 511 -12.91 -14.12 11.88
N ASP A 512 -14.16 -14.54 11.65
CA ASP A 512 -14.53 -15.61 10.74
C ASP A 512 -15.85 -15.30 10.02
N ILE A 513 -16.04 -15.89 8.84
CA ILE A 513 -17.26 -15.76 8.04
C ILE A 513 -17.64 -17.15 7.48
N PRO A 514 -18.91 -17.58 7.58
CA PRO A 514 -19.35 -18.85 6.99
C PRO A 514 -19.15 -18.88 5.46
N GLU A 515 -18.81 -20.06 4.91
CA GLU A 515 -18.53 -20.25 3.47
C GLU A 515 -19.55 -19.61 2.53
N LYS A 516 -20.84 -19.69 2.88
CA LYS A 516 -21.94 -19.08 2.11
C LYS A 516 -21.77 -17.57 1.86
N TYR A 517 -21.06 -16.86 2.73
CA TYR A 517 -20.91 -15.41 2.68
C TYR A 517 -19.50 -14.96 2.26
N LYS A 518 -18.51 -15.87 2.13
CA LYS A 518 -17.11 -15.49 1.85
C LYS A 518 -16.88 -14.81 0.49
N ASN A 519 -17.72 -15.08 -0.50
CA ASN A 519 -17.52 -14.65 -1.89
C ASN A 519 -18.59 -13.66 -2.39
N LEU A 520 -19.12 -12.80 -1.50
CA LEU A 520 -20.10 -11.81 -1.89
C LEU A 520 -19.49 -10.72 -2.80
N PRO A 521 -20.10 -10.41 -3.97
CA PRO A 521 -19.58 -9.38 -4.87
C PRO A 521 -19.46 -8.01 -4.19
N GLY A 522 -18.37 -7.29 -4.50
CA GLY A 522 -18.12 -5.95 -3.97
C GLY A 522 -17.62 -5.90 -2.52
N ILE A 523 -17.47 -7.03 -1.85
CA ILE A 523 -16.98 -7.11 -0.46
C ILE A 523 -15.63 -7.82 -0.42
N ASP A 524 -14.70 -7.27 0.37
CA ASP A 524 -13.43 -7.93 0.69
C ASP A 524 -13.32 -8.15 2.19
N TYR A 525 -13.23 -9.42 2.58
CA TYR A 525 -13.10 -9.86 3.95
C TYR A 525 -11.63 -9.88 4.39
N LEU A 526 -11.36 -9.33 5.57
CA LEU A 526 -10.03 -9.25 6.15
C LEU A 526 -10.07 -9.66 7.62
N ASN A 527 -9.08 -10.42 8.07
CA ASN A 527 -8.82 -10.55 9.50
C ASN A 527 -7.92 -9.40 10.01
N VAL A 528 -7.71 -9.31 11.33
CA VAL A 528 -6.90 -8.24 11.93
C VAL A 528 -5.45 -8.22 11.42
N GLN A 529 -4.83 -9.38 11.19
CA GLN A 529 -3.47 -9.48 10.68
C GLN A 529 -3.38 -9.00 9.22
N GLN A 530 -4.35 -9.35 8.39
CA GLN A 530 -4.47 -8.90 7.00
C GLN A 530 -4.82 -7.42 6.90
N ALA A 531 -5.49 -6.85 7.90
CA ALA A 531 -5.81 -5.43 7.95
C ALA A 531 -4.68 -4.57 8.55
N LYS A 532 -3.82 -5.14 9.40
CA LYS A 532 -2.67 -4.43 9.98
C LYS A 532 -1.72 -3.97 8.88
N GLY A 533 -1.21 -2.75 9.02
CA GLY A 533 -0.40 -2.08 7.99
C GLY A 533 -1.19 -1.62 6.75
N ARG A 534 -2.49 -1.93 6.65
CA ARG A 534 -3.37 -1.46 5.56
C ARG A 534 -4.26 -0.31 6.02
N GLU A 535 -4.72 0.47 5.05
CA GLU A 535 -5.54 1.66 5.29
C GLU A 535 -6.72 1.71 4.31
N PHE A 536 -7.85 2.22 4.82
CA PHE A 536 -9.11 2.28 4.08
C PHE A 536 -9.77 3.63 4.33
N ASP A 537 -10.37 4.25 3.33
CA ASP A 537 -11.15 5.48 3.53
C ASP A 537 -12.39 5.20 4.38
N GLY A 538 -12.99 4.02 4.20
CA GLY A 538 -14.01 3.49 5.10
C GLY A 538 -13.99 1.96 5.18
N CYS A 539 -14.39 1.44 6.33
CA CYS A 539 -14.54 -0.01 6.53
C CYS A 539 -15.71 -0.38 7.46
N VAL A 540 -16.05 -1.66 7.42
CA VAL A 540 -17.03 -2.29 8.29
C VAL A 540 -16.29 -3.17 9.29
N ALA A 541 -16.51 -2.97 10.58
CA ALA A 541 -16.11 -3.92 11.61
C ALA A 541 -17.30 -4.83 11.92
N PHE A 542 -17.22 -6.10 11.54
CA PHE A 542 -18.33 -7.05 11.62
C PHE A 542 -18.10 -8.07 12.74
N CYS A 543 -18.95 -8.01 13.77
CA CYS A 543 -18.97 -8.92 14.92
C CYS A 543 -17.58 -9.18 15.52
N VAL A 544 -16.80 -8.11 15.69
CA VAL A 544 -15.41 -8.19 16.15
C VAL A 544 -15.29 -8.19 17.68
N LEU A 545 -16.34 -7.77 18.41
CA LEU A 545 -16.35 -7.51 19.84
C LEU A 545 -16.76 -8.74 20.69
N GLY A 546 -17.03 -9.88 20.04
CA GLY A 546 -17.40 -11.13 20.69
C GLY A 546 -16.30 -11.70 21.59
N GLY A 547 -16.72 -12.48 22.60
CA GLY A 547 -15.90 -13.10 23.64
C GLY A 547 -16.63 -13.13 24.99
N GLU A 548 -15.98 -13.61 26.05
CA GLU A 548 -16.58 -13.74 27.38
C GLU A 548 -15.96 -12.76 28.39
N GLY A 549 -16.76 -12.31 29.38
CA GLY A 549 -16.28 -11.46 30.47
C GLY A 549 -15.73 -10.10 30.04
N ASN A 550 -14.83 -9.54 30.87
CA ASN A 550 -14.14 -8.29 30.56
C ASN A 550 -13.16 -8.48 29.39
N PRO A 551 -12.98 -7.45 28.53
CA PRO A 551 -12.00 -7.51 27.46
C PRO A 551 -10.59 -7.84 27.95
N SER A 552 -9.96 -8.80 27.28
CA SER A 552 -8.55 -9.11 27.52
C SER A 552 -7.62 -8.03 26.93
N PHE A 553 -6.33 -8.06 27.29
CA PHE A 553 -5.37 -7.10 26.74
C PHE A 553 -5.20 -7.33 25.23
N GLU A 554 -5.10 -8.58 24.77
CA GLU A 554 -5.02 -8.89 23.34
C GLU A 554 -6.29 -8.53 22.54
N GLU A 555 -7.49 -8.74 23.11
CA GLU A 555 -8.73 -8.31 22.49
C GLU A 555 -8.75 -6.79 22.32
N ALA A 556 -8.39 -6.06 23.37
CA ALA A 556 -8.41 -4.60 23.37
C ALA A 556 -7.38 -3.99 22.40
N THR A 557 -6.15 -4.51 22.33
CA THR A 557 -5.14 -4.05 21.36
C THR A 557 -5.50 -4.42 19.92
N SER A 558 -6.13 -5.58 19.72
CA SER A 558 -6.67 -5.99 18.41
C SER A 558 -7.79 -5.05 17.96
N TRP A 559 -8.73 -4.71 18.84
CA TRP A 559 -9.80 -3.76 18.56
C TRP A 559 -9.27 -2.35 18.29
N TYR A 560 -8.34 -1.86 19.11
CA TYR A 560 -7.65 -0.58 18.85
C TYR A 560 -6.97 -0.58 17.47
N THR A 561 -6.35 -1.70 17.08
CA THR A 561 -5.75 -1.87 15.75
C THR A 561 -6.80 -1.83 14.64
N ILE A 562 -7.92 -2.55 14.79
CA ILE A 562 -9.04 -2.58 13.83
C ILE A 562 -9.64 -1.18 13.65
N PHE A 563 -9.95 -0.50 14.76
CA PHE A 563 -10.67 0.77 14.73
C PHE A 563 -9.79 1.97 14.35
N THR A 564 -8.47 1.79 14.29
CA THR A 564 -7.55 2.78 13.70
C THR A 564 -7.25 2.54 12.22
N ARG A 565 -7.79 1.48 11.59
CA ARG A 565 -7.65 1.25 10.14
C ARG A 565 -8.44 2.22 9.25
N PRO A 566 -9.72 2.55 9.54
CA PRO A 566 -10.48 3.47 8.70
C PRO A 566 -9.95 4.88 8.86
N ARG A 567 -9.88 5.63 7.76
CA ARG A 567 -9.51 7.04 7.80
C ARG A 567 -10.70 7.91 8.16
N TYR A 568 -11.83 7.70 7.49
CA TYR A 568 -12.94 8.65 7.49
C TYR A 568 -14.28 8.05 7.97
N ARG A 569 -14.67 6.86 7.49
CA ARG A 569 -15.95 6.22 7.83
C ARG A 569 -15.75 4.85 8.48
N LEU A 570 -16.44 4.61 9.60
CA LEU A 570 -16.50 3.30 10.24
C LEU A 570 -17.95 2.92 10.50
N LEU A 571 -18.34 1.75 10.00
CA LEU A 571 -19.59 1.09 10.34
C LEU A 571 -19.29 -0.09 11.26
N VAL A 572 -19.78 -0.06 12.49
CA VAL A 572 -19.70 -1.19 13.42
C VAL A 572 -21.01 -1.97 13.33
N ILE A 573 -20.91 -3.25 13.00
CA ILE A 573 -22.02 -4.20 13.03
C ILE A 573 -21.75 -5.15 14.18
N ALA A 574 -22.60 -5.11 15.19
CA ALA A 574 -22.42 -5.86 16.42
C ALA A 574 -23.74 -6.45 16.90
N THR A 575 -23.65 -7.53 17.67
CA THR A 575 -24.79 -8.11 18.36
C THR A 575 -25.12 -7.35 19.64
N THR A 576 -26.35 -7.47 20.13
CA THR A 576 -26.76 -6.92 21.44
C THR A 576 -25.88 -7.44 22.57
N GLU A 577 -25.42 -8.69 22.50
CA GLU A 577 -24.50 -9.28 23.48
C GLU A 577 -23.14 -8.57 23.47
N GLU A 578 -22.56 -8.34 22.29
CA GLU A 578 -21.31 -7.58 22.13
C GLU A 578 -21.42 -6.15 22.67
N ILE A 579 -22.51 -5.44 22.35
CA ILE A 579 -22.74 -4.07 22.83
C ILE A 579 -22.87 -4.04 24.36
N ASN A 580 -23.58 -5.00 24.94
CA ASN A 580 -23.76 -5.09 26.38
C ASN A 580 -22.44 -5.48 27.10
N ARG A 581 -21.61 -6.34 26.50
CA ARG A 581 -20.29 -6.74 27.03
C ARG A 581 -19.37 -5.53 27.18
N ILE A 582 -19.34 -4.64 26.19
CA ILE A 582 -18.49 -3.45 26.22
C ILE A 582 -19.07 -2.33 27.10
N GLY A 583 -20.40 -2.24 27.18
CA GLY A 583 -21.12 -1.19 27.89
C GLY A 583 -21.67 -0.13 26.94
N ARG A 584 -22.99 0.09 27.00
CA ARG A 584 -23.70 1.01 26.09
C ARG A 584 -23.21 2.45 26.18
N ASP A 585 -22.74 2.87 27.36
CA ASP A 585 -22.22 4.22 27.61
C ASP A 585 -21.01 4.54 26.72
N LYS A 586 -20.20 3.54 26.38
CA LYS A 586 -19.03 3.69 25.50
C LYS A 586 -19.43 4.09 24.08
N PHE A 587 -20.65 3.77 23.67
CA PHE A 587 -21.16 4.06 22.33
C PHE A 587 -21.98 5.36 22.25
N ASN A 588 -22.09 6.14 23.33
CA ASN A 588 -22.90 7.36 23.37
C ASN A 588 -22.49 8.45 22.36
N LYS A 589 -21.21 8.47 21.96
CA LYS A 589 -20.68 9.40 20.94
C LYS A 589 -20.80 8.86 19.51
N CYS A 590 -21.38 7.68 19.33
CA CYS A 590 -21.63 7.09 18.03
C CYS A 590 -23.04 7.43 17.56
N GLU A 591 -23.30 7.24 16.26
CA GLU A 591 -24.62 7.36 15.67
C GLU A 591 -25.30 5.97 15.63
N PRO A 592 -26.27 5.67 16.52
CA PRO A 592 -26.99 4.41 16.49
C PRO A 592 -27.98 4.42 15.33
N ILE A 593 -28.05 3.31 14.58
CA ILE A 593 -28.95 3.21 13.43
C ILE A 593 -30.02 2.15 13.68
N GLN A 594 -31.27 2.57 13.47
CA GLN A 594 -32.41 1.67 13.52
C GLN A 594 -32.43 0.76 12.29
N ILE A 595 -32.73 -0.53 12.50
CA ILE A 595 -32.82 -1.55 11.44
C ILE A 595 -33.84 -1.17 10.36
N SER A 596 -34.86 -0.36 10.68
CA SER A 596 -35.81 0.20 9.71
C SER A 596 -35.18 1.09 8.63
N ASN A 597 -34.06 1.76 8.95
CA ASN A 597 -33.39 2.73 8.06
C ASN A 597 -32.09 2.16 7.46
N ILE A 598 -31.98 0.84 7.36
CA ILE A 598 -30.72 0.17 7.06
C ILE A 598 -30.13 0.51 5.68
N ASP A 599 -30.92 0.96 4.72
CA ASP A 599 -30.44 1.35 3.41
C ASP A 599 -29.50 2.57 3.42
N GLU A 600 -29.68 3.47 4.40
CA GLU A 600 -28.90 4.69 4.53
C GLU A 600 -27.43 4.43 4.93
N PRO A 601 -27.11 3.71 6.03
CA PRO A 601 -25.71 3.39 6.36
C PRO A 601 -25.03 2.52 5.31
N LEU A 602 -25.76 1.63 4.65
CA LEU A 602 -25.18 0.83 3.57
C LEU A 602 -24.80 1.73 2.40
N LYS A 603 -25.68 2.64 1.98
CA LYS A 603 -25.33 3.62 0.94
C LYS A 603 -24.13 4.47 1.37
N TRP A 604 -24.18 4.96 2.61
CA TRP A 604 -23.13 5.78 3.20
C TRP A 604 -21.76 5.07 3.20
N ILE A 605 -21.65 3.83 3.65
CA ILE A 605 -20.35 3.15 3.66
C ILE A 605 -19.86 2.86 2.23
N THR A 606 -20.78 2.57 1.29
CA THR A 606 -20.41 2.30 -0.11
C THR A 606 -19.89 3.52 -0.86
N GLU A 607 -20.29 4.73 -0.49
CA GLU A 607 -19.79 5.97 -1.11
C GLU A 607 -18.29 6.20 -0.87
N PHE A 608 -17.71 5.62 0.18
CA PHE A 608 -16.31 5.84 0.62
C PHE A 608 -15.58 4.53 0.90
N ALA A 609 -15.92 3.48 0.16
CA ALA A 609 -15.31 2.16 0.30
C ALA A 609 -13.86 2.06 -0.22
N ASN A 610 -13.26 3.17 -0.65
CA ASN A 610 -11.92 3.23 -1.27
C ASN A 610 -10.85 2.60 -0.37
N GLY A 611 -10.17 1.56 -0.89
CA GLY A 611 -9.00 0.95 -0.28
C GLY A 611 -7.76 1.04 -1.17
N GLU A 612 -6.60 1.32 -0.58
CA GLU A 612 -5.36 1.64 -1.33
C GLU A 612 -4.59 0.41 -1.83
N GLN A 613 -4.75 -0.77 -1.21
CA GLN A 613 -3.91 -1.95 -1.48
C GLN A 613 -4.61 -3.11 -2.23
N ILE A 614 -5.83 -2.91 -2.73
CA ILE A 614 -6.63 -3.99 -3.37
C ILE A 614 -5.98 -4.49 -4.67
N LEU A 615 -5.11 -3.68 -5.26
CA LEU A 615 -4.56 -3.85 -6.60
C LEU A 615 -3.50 -4.95 -6.72
N ARG A 616 -3.19 -5.70 -5.64
CA ARG A 616 -2.33 -6.90 -5.70
C ARG A 616 -3.09 -8.20 -5.89
N ASN A 617 -4.42 -8.19 -5.83
CA ASN A 617 -5.23 -9.36 -6.12
C ASN A 617 -5.40 -9.52 -7.65
N LEU A 618 -4.39 -10.06 -8.31
CA LEU A 618 -4.42 -10.30 -9.76
C LEU A 618 -5.63 -11.11 -10.19
N GLU A 619 -5.97 -12.17 -9.46
CA GLU A 619 -7.13 -13.02 -9.76
C GLU A 619 -8.44 -12.22 -9.71
N GLY A 620 -8.61 -11.40 -8.68
CA GLY A 620 -9.77 -10.51 -8.55
C GLY A 620 -9.85 -9.48 -9.67
N VAL A 621 -8.72 -8.88 -10.06
CA VAL A 621 -8.64 -7.93 -11.18
C VAL A 621 -9.03 -8.62 -12.50
N CYS A 622 -8.42 -9.76 -12.78
CA CYS A 622 -8.71 -10.57 -13.97
C CYS A 622 -10.17 -11.03 -14.02
N HIS A 623 -10.74 -11.44 -12.89
CA HIS A 623 -12.14 -11.84 -12.82
C HIS A 623 -13.08 -10.70 -13.24
N ILE A 624 -12.85 -9.49 -12.73
CA ILE A 624 -13.65 -8.30 -13.10
C ILE A 624 -13.51 -8.00 -14.60
N ILE A 625 -12.27 -8.01 -15.12
CA ILE A 625 -11.99 -7.78 -16.55
C ILE A 625 -12.75 -8.82 -17.40
N TYR A 626 -12.57 -10.11 -17.14
CA TYR A 626 -13.17 -11.15 -17.98
C TYR A 626 -14.69 -11.17 -17.90
N GLN A 627 -15.25 -10.88 -16.72
CA GLN A 627 -16.69 -10.74 -16.55
C GLN A 627 -17.24 -9.56 -17.37
N SER A 628 -16.54 -8.43 -17.41
CA SER A 628 -16.95 -7.24 -18.17
C SER A 628 -16.79 -7.39 -19.68
N LEU A 629 -15.78 -8.16 -20.13
CA LEU A 629 -15.60 -8.51 -21.53
C LEU A 629 -16.66 -9.51 -22.03
N SER A 630 -17.23 -10.28 -21.11
CA SER A 630 -18.27 -11.28 -21.40
C SER A 630 -19.69 -10.74 -21.22
N SER A 631 -19.87 -9.52 -20.72
CA SER A 631 -21.21 -8.94 -20.50
C SER A 631 -21.84 -8.47 -21.80
N GLU A 632 -23.18 -8.36 -21.79
CA GLU A 632 -23.94 -7.70 -22.85
C GLU A 632 -24.70 -6.49 -22.25
N PRO A 633 -24.37 -5.24 -22.65
CA PRO A 633 -23.29 -4.85 -23.56
C PRO A 633 -21.88 -5.09 -22.99
N ILE A 634 -20.88 -5.17 -23.89
CA ILE A 634 -19.47 -5.27 -23.50
C ILE A 634 -19.09 -4.04 -22.71
N LYS A 635 -18.31 -4.21 -21.63
CA LYS A 635 -17.77 -3.11 -20.86
C LYS A 635 -16.23 -3.16 -20.85
N ILE A 636 -15.63 -2.17 -21.50
CA ILE A 636 -14.17 -1.94 -21.47
C ILE A 636 -13.86 -0.86 -20.44
N TYR A 637 -12.90 -1.14 -19.56
CA TYR A 637 -12.33 -0.17 -18.64
C TYR A 637 -11.11 0.50 -19.24
N TRP A 638 -11.07 1.83 -19.18
CA TRP A 638 -10.07 2.67 -19.84
C TRP A 638 -8.71 2.67 -19.14
N ASP A 639 -8.68 2.36 -17.84
CA ASP A 639 -7.48 2.26 -17.00
C ASP A 639 -7.08 0.80 -16.72
N THR A 640 -7.49 -0.16 -17.59
CA THR A 640 -7.17 -1.58 -17.46
C THR A 640 -5.66 -1.81 -17.32
N TYR A 641 -4.86 -1.18 -18.17
CA TYR A 641 -3.41 -1.36 -18.14
C TYR A 641 -2.75 -0.69 -16.93
N ALA A 642 -3.29 0.43 -16.44
CA ALA A 642 -2.89 1.01 -15.16
C ALA A 642 -3.15 0.04 -13.98
N ALA A 643 -4.32 -0.59 -13.94
CA ALA A 643 -4.62 -1.61 -12.93
C ALA A 643 -3.67 -2.80 -13.00
N LEU A 644 -3.41 -3.32 -14.21
CA LEU A 644 -2.47 -4.42 -14.41
C LEU A 644 -1.03 -4.04 -14.01
N ARG A 645 -0.56 -2.82 -14.29
CA ARG A 645 0.75 -2.35 -13.81
C ARG A 645 0.84 -2.33 -12.28
N LEU A 646 -0.25 -1.98 -11.58
CA LEU A 646 -0.30 -2.01 -10.11
C LEU A 646 -0.30 -3.43 -9.53
N THR A 647 -0.72 -4.45 -10.29
CA THR A 647 -0.64 -5.87 -9.89
C THR A 647 0.77 -6.47 -9.98
N LYS A 648 1.74 -5.75 -10.56
CA LYS A 648 3.15 -6.18 -10.73
C LYS A 648 3.34 -7.47 -11.53
N ILE A 649 2.47 -7.73 -12.50
CA ILE A 649 2.64 -8.87 -13.41
C ILE A 649 3.84 -8.71 -14.34
N ASN A 650 4.48 -9.82 -14.68
CA ASN A 650 5.53 -9.86 -15.70
C ASN A 650 4.93 -9.87 -17.13
N HIS A 651 5.78 -9.72 -18.14
CA HIS A 651 5.35 -9.68 -19.54
C HIS A 651 4.63 -10.96 -20.00
N THR A 652 5.03 -12.13 -19.50
CA THR A 652 4.40 -13.41 -19.84
C THR A 652 2.98 -13.47 -19.31
N GLN A 653 2.78 -13.11 -18.04
CA GLN A 653 1.46 -13.03 -17.40
C GLN A 653 0.57 -12.01 -18.10
N LEU A 654 1.10 -10.84 -18.46
CA LEU A 654 0.35 -9.83 -19.22
C LEU A 654 -0.10 -10.38 -20.58
N ALA A 655 0.78 -11.06 -21.31
CA ALA A 655 0.43 -11.67 -22.58
C ALA A 655 -0.68 -12.73 -22.42
N GLU A 656 -0.64 -13.57 -21.37
CA GLU A 656 -1.71 -14.53 -21.07
C GLU A 656 -3.06 -13.86 -20.81
N ILE A 657 -3.06 -12.76 -20.07
CA ILE A 657 -4.27 -11.97 -19.79
C ILE A 657 -4.81 -11.35 -21.08
N GLU A 658 -3.96 -10.76 -21.91
CA GLU A 658 -4.35 -10.20 -23.22
C GLU A 658 -4.94 -11.29 -24.13
N ASN A 659 -4.28 -12.44 -24.26
CA ASN A 659 -4.76 -13.57 -25.06
C ASN A 659 -6.13 -14.07 -24.56
N THR A 660 -6.33 -14.12 -23.24
CA THR A 660 -7.62 -14.53 -22.64
C THR A 660 -8.69 -13.48 -22.90
N SER A 661 -8.35 -12.20 -22.76
CA SER A 661 -9.24 -11.07 -23.04
C SER A 661 -9.70 -11.05 -24.51
N ILE A 662 -8.78 -11.31 -25.45
CA ILE A 662 -9.07 -11.46 -26.88
C ILE A 662 -10.06 -12.60 -27.13
N LYS A 663 -9.92 -13.74 -26.43
CA LYS A 663 -10.87 -14.86 -26.56
C LYS A 663 -12.27 -14.48 -26.08
N HIS A 664 -12.39 -13.74 -24.97
CA HIS A 664 -13.69 -13.23 -24.50
C HIS A 664 -14.30 -12.26 -25.51
N LEU A 665 -13.51 -11.32 -26.02
CA LEU A 665 -13.94 -10.35 -27.04
C LEU A 665 -14.34 -11.02 -28.35
N ALA A 666 -13.65 -12.09 -28.78
CA ALA A 666 -13.98 -12.79 -30.02
C ALA A 666 -15.37 -13.45 -30.02
N ASN A 667 -15.96 -13.68 -28.83
CA ASN A 667 -17.33 -14.19 -28.71
C ASN A 667 -18.40 -13.09 -28.85
N GLN A 668 -17.99 -11.83 -28.93
CA GLN A 668 -18.88 -10.68 -29.02
C GLN A 668 -19.13 -10.26 -30.48
N GLN A 669 -20.20 -9.50 -30.72
CA GLN A 669 -20.44 -8.94 -32.05
C GLN A 669 -19.38 -7.90 -32.41
N HIS A 670 -18.77 -8.01 -33.61
CA HIS A 670 -17.75 -7.07 -34.09
C HIS A 670 -18.17 -5.59 -33.98
N LYS A 671 -19.46 -5.30 -34.22
CA LYS A 671 -20.02 -3.95 -34.10
C LYS A 671 -19.84 -3.36 -32.69
N ASN A 672 -19.99 -4.17 -31.65
CA ASN A 672 -19.85 -3.73 -30.26
C ASN A 672 -18.38 -3.39 -29.94
N ILE A 673 -17.44 -4.17 -30.48
CA ILE A 673 -16.01 -3.92 -30.31
C ILE A 673 -15.58 -2.64 -31.03
N LEU A 674 -16.10 -2.41 -32.25
CA LEU A 674 -15.84 -1.16 -33.00
C LEU A 674 -16.38 0.07 -32.26
N GLN A 675 -17.58 -0.02 -31.68
CA GLN A 675 -18.13 1.06 -30.85
C GLN A 675 -17.23 1.40 -29.66
N GLU A 676 -16.68 0.39 -28.98
CA GLU A 676 -15.74 0.60 -27.87
C GLU A 676 -14.41 1.21 -28.35
N LEU A 677 -13.91 0.80 -29.52
CA LEU A 677 -12.70 1.39 -30.13
C LEU A 677 -12.90 2.88 -30.46
N ASP A 678 -14.08 3.26 -30.94
CA ASP A 678 -14.43 4.65 -31.26
C ASP A 678 -14.51 5.54 -30.02
N LEU A 679 -14.73 4.98 -28.83
CA LEU A 679 -14.73 5.71 -27.56
C LEU A 679 -13.31 5.97 -27.02
N LEU A 680 -12.29 5.26 -27.50
CA LEU A 680 -10.90 5.37 -27.04
C LEU A 680 -10.12 6.44 -27.84
N GLN A 681 -10.63 7.67 -27.84
CA GLN A 681 -10.01 8.80 -28.55
C GLN A 681 -9.13 9.65 -27.61
N PRO A 682 -8.13 10.40 -28.15
CA PRO A 682 -7.22 11.22 -27.35
C PRO A 682 -7.92 12.28 -26.47
N ASP A 683 -9.10 12.76 -26.88
CA ASP A 683 -9.90 13.73 -26.12
C ASP A 683 -10.63 13.11 -24.93
N GLN A 684 -10.74 11.78 -24.87
CA GLN A 684 -11.43 11.05 -23.79
C GLN A 684 -10.45 10.47 -22.76
N ILE A 685 -9.26 10.05 -23.19
CA ILE A 685 -8.23 9.45 -22.33
C ILE A 685 -6.87 10.10 -22.66
N CYS A 686 -6.36 10.92 -21.75
CA CYS A 686 -5.08 11.62 -21.94
C CYS A 686 -3.87 10.69 -21.81
N SER A 687 -4.01 9.58 -21.09
CA SER A 687 -2.93 8.62 -20.84
C SER A 687 -2.70 7.71 -22.05
N ASP A 688 -1.71 8.06 -22.87
CA ASP A 688 -1.28 7.22 -24.00
C ASP A 688 -0.80 5.83 -23.55
N SER A 689 -0.25 5.72 -22.33
CA SER A 689 0.21 4.47 -21.73
C SER A 689 -0.94 3.50 -21.36
N ASP A 690 -2.19 3.98 -21.35
CA ASP A 690 -3.39 3.18 -21.12
C ASP A 690 -4.20 3.02 -22.41
N ARG A 691 -4.38 4.11 -23.15
CA ARG A 691 -5.19 4.18 -24.38
C ARG A 691 -4.62 3.29 -25.49
N ILE A 692 -3.33 3.40 -25.79
CA ILE A 692 -2.73 2.70 -26.95
C ILE A 692 -2.75 1.17 -26.77
N PRO A 693 -2.30 0.60 -25.63
CA PRO A 693 -2.38 -0.85 -25.42
C PRO A 693 -3.82 -1.38 -25.51
N LEU A 694 -4.80 -0.64 -24.98
CA LEU A 694 -6.21 -1.02 -25.04
C LEU A 694 -6.76 -1.01 -26.47
N ARG A 695 -6.43 0.00 -27.28
CA ARG A 695 -6.78 0.04 -28.71
C ARG A 695 -6.14 -1.13 -29.45
N CYS A 696 -4.87 -1.44 -29.17
CA CYS A 696 -4.18 -2.60 -29.75
C CYS A 696 -4.89 -3.92 -29.39
N LEU A 697 -5.37 -4.08 -28.14
CA LEU A 697 -6.13 -5.25 -27.70
C LEU A 697 -7.42 -5.43 -28.51
N LEU A 698 -8.21 -4.35 -28.69
CA LEU A 698 -9.46 -4.40 -29.46
C LEU A 698 -9.21 -4.67 -30.96
N LEU A 699 -8.20 -4.03 -31.55
CA LEU A 699 -7.81 -4.26 -32.95
C LEU A 699 -7.34 -5.70 -33.20
N ARG A 700 -6.54 -6.26 -32.27
CA ARG A 700 -6.15 -7.68 -32.30
C ARG A 700 -7.37 -8.60 -32.20
N ALA A 701 -8.35 -8.28 -31.36
CA ALA A 701 -9.59 -9.05 -31.23
C ALA A 701 -10.43 -9.03 -32.52
N LEU A 702 -10.41 -7.92 -33.28
CA LEU A 702 -11.04 -7.80 -34.60
C LEU A 702 -10.25 -8.49 -35.73
N GLY A 703 -9.02 -8.93 -35.47
CA GLY A 703 -8.10 -9.46 -36.48
C GLY A 703 -7.39 -8.39 -37.33
N SER A 704 -7.51 -7.12 -36.97
CA SER A 704 -6.87 -5.96 -37.60
C SER A 704 -5.43 -5.77 -37.09
N TYR A 705 -4.55 -6.72 -37.39
CA TYR A 705 -3.18 -6.74 -36.85
C TYR A 705 -2.30 -5.57 -37.29
N TRP A 706 -2.38 -5.15 -38.55
CA TRP A 706 -1.57 -4.05 -39.07
C TRP A 706 -1.99 -2.70 -38.47
N ASP A 707 -3.29 -2.47 -38.29
CA ASP A 707 -3.81 -1.29 -37.59
C ASP A 707 -3.30 -1.26 -36.13
N ALA A 708 -3.25 -2.43 -35.46
CA ALA A 708 -2.69 -2.54 -34.12
C ALA A 708 -1.17 -2.22 -34.08
N VAL A 709 -0.42 -2.57 -35.13
CA VAL A 709 1.01 -2.22 -35.24
C VAL A 709 1.22 -0.72 -35.45
N GLU A 710 0.38 -0.09 -36.26
CA GLU A 710 0.41 1.36 -36.47
C GLU A 710 0.12 2.11 -35.16
N GLU A 711 -0.92 1.68 -34.43
CA GLU A 711 -1.28 2.25 -33.13
C GLU A 711 -0.15 2.05 -32.10
N ALA A 712 0.41 0.83 -31.98
CA ALA A 712 1.52 0.54 -31.08
C ALA A 712 2.77 1.39 -31.38
N SER A 713 3.02 1.73 -32.65
CA SER A 713 4.16 2.56 -33.06
C SER A 713 4.11 3.97 -32.48
N LEU A 714 2.94 4.46 -32.06
CA LEU A 714 2.81 5.74 -31.37
C LEU A 714 3.51 5.73 -29.99
N LEU A 715 3.63 4.56 -29.35
CA LEU A 715 4.39 4.41 -28.09
C LEU A 715 5.90 4.50 -28.29
N GLN A 716 6.43 4.40 -29.50
CA GLN A 716 7.88 4.36 -29.74
C GLN A 716 8.64 5.57 -29.15
N LYS A 717 7.98 6.72 -29.04
CA LYS A 717 8.55 7.94 -28.44
C LYS A 717 8.28 8.08 -26.93
N ILE A 718 7.27 7.38 -26.42
CA ILE A 718 6.77 7.52 -25.04
C ILE A 718 7.30 6.37 -24.19
N ASP A 719 7.07 5.14 -24.63
CA ASP A 719 7.53 3.90 -24.03
C ASP A 719 8.04 2.93 -25.12
N PRO A 720 9.33 3.01 -25.47
CA PRO A 720 9.93 2.14 -26.48
C PRO A 720 9.91 0.65 -26.10
N GLN A 721 9.90 0.32 -24.81
CA GLN A 721 9.91 -1.07 -24.35
C GLN A 721 8.53 -1.70 -24.53
N GLU A 722 7.48 -0.97 -24.13
CA GLU A 722 6.11 -1.44 -24.30
C GLU A 722 5.73 -1.54 -25.78
N CYS A 723 6.19 -0.59 -26.62
CA CYS A 723 6.07 -0.69 -28.09
C CYS A 723 6.66 -2.01 -28.61
N LYS A 724 7.90 -2.33 -28.19
CA LYS A 724 8.58 -3.58 -28.57
C LYS A 724 7.81 -4.82 -28.12
N ARG A 725 7.27 -4.80 -26.90
CA ARG A 725 6.47 -5.91 -26.35
C ARG A 725 5.22 -6.14 -27.20
N ILE A 726 4.40 -5.12 -27.42
CA ILE A 726 3.13 -5.23 -28.16
C ILE A 726 3.39 -5.73 -29.59
N ILE A 727 4.37 -5.15 -30.30
CA ILE A 727 4.71 -5.56 -31.66
C ILE A 727 5.20 -7.01 -31.69
N SER A 728 5.98 -7.44 -30.70
CA SER A 728 6.42 -8.83 -30.59
C SER A 728 5.26 -9.78 -30.36
N GLU A 729 4.30 -9.42 -29.50
CA GLU A 729 3.10 -10.24 -29.25
C GLU A 729 2.21 -10.35 -30.49
N ILE A 730 2.00 -9.26 -31.23
CA ILE A 730 1.27 -9.30 -32.52
C ILE A 730 1.96 -10.26 -33.49
N ALA A 731 3.29 -10.20 -33.60
CA ALA A 731 4.04 -11.12 -34.46
C ALA A 731 3.92 -12.58 -34.00
N ASN A 732 4.00 -12.84 -32.69
CA ASN A 732 3.83 -14.17 -32.11
C ASN A 732 2.43 -14.74 -32.39
N GLU A 733 1.39 -13.90 -32.40
CA GLU A 733 0.03 -14.30 -32.78
C GLU A 733 -0.10 -14.64 -34.26
N LEU A 734 0.46 -13.80 -35.14
CA LEU A 734 0.49 -14.05 -36.58
C LEU A 734 1.23 -15.36 -36.90
N GLU A 735 2.34 -15.62 -36.23
CA GLU A 735 3.10 -16.86 -36.37
C GLU A 735 2.31 -18.09 -35.89
N ARG A 736 1.60 -17.99 -34.76
CA ARG A 736 0.66 -19.03 -34.28
C ARG A 736 -0.47 -19.31 -35.29
N LYS A 737 -0.88 -18.29 -36.05
CA LYS A 737 -1.83 -18.41 -37.18
C LYS A 737 -1.18 -18.88 -38.50
N GLN A 738 0.07 -19.30 -38.47
CA GLN A 738 0.86 -19.73 -39.63
C GLN A 738 1.17 -18.63 -40.66
N LEU A 739 1.01 -17.36 -40.29
CA LEU A 739 1.33 -16.18 -41.11
C LEU A 739 2.78 -15.72 -40.89
N ILE A 740 3.74 -16.62 -41.12
CA ILE A 740 5.16 -16.43 -40.77
C ILE A 740 5.80 -15.20 -41.43
N TYR A 741 5.42 -14.88 -42.68
CA TYR A 741 5.92 -13.72 -43.40
C TYR A 741 5.38 -12.40 -42.83
N GLU A 742 4.11 -12.39 -42.40
CA GLU A 742 3.53 -11.21 -41.75
C GLU A 742 4.17 -10.99 -40.38
N ALA A 743 4.35 -12.07 -39.60
CA ALA A 743 5.06 -12.00 -38.32
C ALA A 743 6.47 -11.41 -38.47
N ALA A 744 7.22 -11.83 -39.50
CA ALA A 744 8.55 -11.30 -39.78
C ALA A 744 8.52 -9.82 -40.20
N ARG A 745 7.55 -9.40 -41.03
CA ARG A 745 7.36 -7.98 -41.41
C ARG A 745 7.02 -7.10 -40.21
N VAL A 746 6.19 -7.60 -39.30
CA VAL A 746 5.83 -6.90 -38.06
C VAL A 746 7.04 -6.73 -37.14
N ARG A 747 7.81 -7.80 -36.88
CA ARG A 747 9.04 -7.75 -36.03
C ARG A 747 10.08 -6.75 -36.54
N MET A 748 10.10 -6.50 -37.84
CA MET A 748 11.02 -5.53 -38.41
C MET A 748 10.69 -4.07 -38.03
N LYS A 749 9.43 -3.75 -37.66
CA LYS A 749 9.09 -2.42 -37.11
C LYS A 749 9.85 -2.10 -35.81
N ILE A 750 10.34 -3.13 -35.11
CA ILE A 750 11.17 -3.00 -33.90
C ILE A 750 12.64 -3.36 -34.14
N GLY A 751 13.07 -3.41 -35.40
CA GLY A 751 14.47 -3.59 -35.79
C GLY A 751 14.96 -5.03 -35.87
N ILE A 752 14.07 -6.04 -35.77
CA ILE A 752 14.45 -7.45 -35.92
C ILE A 752 14.40 -7.81 -37.42
N SER A 753 15.55 -8.23 -37.98
CA SER A 753 15.65 -8.53 -39.41
C SER A 753 14.90 -9.81 -39.81
N ILE A 754 14.28 -9.80 -41.00
CA ILE A 754 13.67 -11.00 -41.60
C ILE A 754 14.77 -12.07 -41.84
N PRO A 755 14.57 -13.33 -41.42
CA PRO A 755 15.54 -14.40 -41.63
C PRO A 755 16.00 -14.54 -43.09
N GLU A 756 17.28 -14.86 -43.31
CA GLU A 756 17.87 -14.91 -44.67
C GLU A 756 17.26 -15.99 -45.56
N ASN A 757 16.76 -17.05 -44.96
CA ASN A 757 16.16 -18.18 -45.66
C ASN A 757 14.73 -17.92 -46.15
N TYR A 758 14.16 -16.72 -45.94
CA TYR A 758 12.81 -16.38 -46.41
C TYR A 758 12.83 -15.95 -47.88
N PRO A 759 12.15 -16.66 -48.80
CA PRO A 759 11.93 -16.23 -50.18
C PRO A 759 11.40 -14.80 -50.29
N PHE A 760 11.89 -14.05 -51.29
CA PHE A 760 11.44 -12.68 -51.59
C PHE A 760 11.59 -11.66 -50.44
N ARG A 761 12.47 -11.98 -49.48
CA ARG A 761 12.79 -11.11 -48.33
C ARG A 761 13.05 -9.66 -48.75
N LYS A 762 13.89 -9.42 -49.76
CA LYS A 762 14.33 -8.06 -50.12
C LYS A 762 13.18 -7.22 -50.68
N GLU A 763 12.26 -7.89 -51.34
CA GLU A 763 11.13 -7.34 -52.08
C GLU A 763 9.96 -6.96 -51.17
N ILE A 764 9.77 -7.70 -50.08
CA ILE A 764 8.68 -7.46 -49.10
C ILE A 764 9.12 -6.66 -47.86
N ILE A 765 10.42 -6.44 -47.69
CA ILE A 765 11.05 -5.87 -46.48
C ILE A 765 10.64 -4.42 -46.17
N LYS A 766 10.07 -3.64 -47.09
CA LYS A 766 9.75 -2.22 -46.83
C LYS A 766 8.44 -1.75 -47.44
N GLN A 767 7.64 -2.68 -47.94
CA GLN A 767 6.41 -2.32 -48.65
C GLN A 767 5.21 -2.53 -47.72
N ASP A 768 4.40 -1.48 -47.58
CA ASP A 768 3.09 -1.55 -46.93
C ASP A 768 2.07 -2.20 -47.89
N GLY A 769 0.98 -2.74 -47.35
CA GLY A 769 -0.08 -3.40 -48.13
C GLY A 769 -0.07 -4.93 -48.08
N SER A 770 -1.00 -5.54 -48.84
CA SER A 770 -1.29 -6.98 -48.82
C SER A 770 -0.06 -7.82 -49.19
N LEU A 771 0.38 -8.69 -48.28
CA LEU A 771 1.50 -9.61 -48.53
C LEU A 771 1.29 -10.48 -49.77
N VAL A 772 0.05 -10.91 -50.05
CA VAL A 772 -0.25 -11.69 -51.25
C VAL A 772 0.07 -10.89 -52.50
N SER A 773 -0.34 -9.63 -52.55
CA SER A 773 0.01 -8.74 -53.65
C SER A 773 1.53 -8.56 -53.76
N LEU A 774 2.20 -8.31 -52.64
CA LEU A 774 3.65 -8.10 -52.60
C LEU A 774 4.44 -9.33 -53.08
N LEU A 775 4.06 -10.52 -52.62
CA LEU A 775 4.67 -11.79 -53.03
C LEU A 775 4.39 -12.09 -54.50
N CYS A 776 3.17 -11.85 -54.99
CA CYS A 776 2.84 -11.99 -56.41
C CYS A 776 3.67 -11.06 -57.29
N HIS A 777 3.80 -9.78 -56.91
CA HIS A 777 4.64 -8.83 -57.64
C HIS A 777 6.11 -9.23 -57.60
N ALA A 778 6.63 -9.65 -56.45
CA ALA A 778 8.01 -10.11 -56.32
C ALA A 778 8.28 -11.36 -57.17
N ALA A 779 7.35 -12.32 -57.20
CA ALA A 779 7.45 -13.50 -58.04
C ALA A 779 7.41 -13.15 -59.55
N ILE A 780 6.49 -12.27 -59.97
CA ILE A 780 6.40 -11.80 -61.35
C ILE A 780 7.68 -11.09 -61.78
N ASN A 781 8.22 -10.21 -60.93
CA ASN A 781 9.44 -9.47 -61.22
C ASN A 781 10.65 -10.41 -61.36
N LYS A 782 10.76 -11.38 -60.45
CA LYS A 782 11.83 -12.38 -60.53
C LYS A 782 11.72 -13.22 -61.80
N ILE A 783 10.52 -13.67 -62.19
CA ILE A 783 10.31 -14.40 -63.45
C ILE A 783 10.72 -13.56 -64.67
N LYS A 784 10.47 -12.23 -64.64
CA LYS A 784 10.88 -11.31 -65.70
C LYS A 784 12.39 -11.10 -65.75
N GLU A 785 13.11 -11.16 -64.64
CA GLU A 785 14.58 -11.06 -64.60
C GLU A 785 15.29 -12.31 -65.14
N TYR A 786 14.62 -13.46 -65.12
CA TYR A 786 15.13 -14.73 -65.69
C TYR A 786 14.76 -14.94 -67.16
N ARG A 787 14.00 -14.03 -67.77
CA ARG A 787 13.72 -13.98 -69.22
C ARG A 787 14.56 -12.90 -69.85
#